data_AF-D3BQ04-F1
#
_entry.id   AF-D3BQ04-F1
#
_cell.length_a   1.000
_cell.length_b   1.000
_cell.length_c   1.000
_cell.angle_alpha   90.00
_cell.angle_beta   90.00
_cell.angle_gamma   90.00
#
_symmetry.space_group_name_H-M   'P 1'
#
loop_
_entity.id
_entity.type
_entity.pdbx_description
1 polymer ?
#
loop_
_entity_poly.entity_id
_entity_poly.type
_entity_poly.pdbx_seq_one_letter_code
_entity_poly.pdbx_strand_id
1 'polypeptide(L)'
;MNIRSTLILLCIFTSVVYSGQQFTWLNNNFNYFDTTNWNPIGSPSSADDISISKNDSYVIINNSSTVTNFIMNSPKNATMVFVQQASLKAQYAQVQGGSTLFVETSSQTTPALQVSVQTNLLSNLYFKSGFVNASNLGFVNATVQFGNGVQKLATNFASLYNTAMTQNSGASTNFAAAARFTLSSLTSNNAIFNSNNAGVISTMHSSNLTFIGSTFTANNYFLLETVKMVVKQSNFYITKLNLVQDASFSAENSLISFDQYFTTISTAPVKLKNFCILQSTAATSQMVASYNSILYFENTIFDMKGQFILRDNAQLIFADLILPIRPLTIKLFGNAKIKYQSTWFGGGLSFMKQASNLDVTPETTTTTSTPTPTPTPTSTQSTQPNTQSNITVPTTISTLSFELNDNSVLEVTNNILNNINIINNGEGTILFNNNVTLSNVTIEGSAIASGSLELNKTTINGNVINSGNLFGSGTINGGLTNTGNIGSAFDVNQIVIQGAFSSSSASTIGILINSPTSYSQINITGSFNFLGTVNVRINQDALIPNQVYKIINYPGQSSYSFNNVTVVFTNSPSSTTEPLSYSLISNADNSLSLKINERETTQSKSSNNNNLAIILTVSGAAFLSILVATAFFIYKKRSSTLNIDIDQSNQHKVDNIEMVSVEQHFAYRA
;
A
#
# COMPACT_ATOMS: atom_id res chain seq x y z
N MET A 1 -37.16 -85.17 2.36
CA MET A 1 -37.94 -84.08 1.73
C MET A 1 -38.68 -83.32 2.83
N ASN A 2 -38.10 -82.23 3.34
CA ASN A 2 -38.78 -80.93 3.48
C ASN A 2 -37.87 -79.91 4.19
N ILE A 3 -37.49 -78.93 3.40
CA ILE A 3 -37.05 -77.59 3.78
C ILE A 3 -38.26 -76.89 4.39
N ARG A 4 -38.14 -76.39 5.63
CA ARG A 4 -38.84 -75.22 6.20
C ARG A 4 -38.65 -75.20 7.72
N SER A 5 -37.59 -74.53 8.18
CA SER A 5 -37.54 -73.72 9.41
C SER A 5 -36.16 -73.07 9.55
N THR A 6 -35.74 -72.40 8.48
CA THR A 6 -34.80 -71.28 8.54
C THR A 6 -35.67 -70.05 8.73
N LEU A 7 -35.85 -69.57 9.96
CA LEU A 7 -36.13 -68.17 10.31
C LEU A 7 -36.46 -68.10 11.82
N ILE A 8 -35.82 -67.16 12.53
CA ILE A 8 -36.23 -66.67 13.87
C ILE A 8 -35.80 -67.55 15.06
N LEU A 9 -34.54 -67.98 15.10
CA LEU A 9 -33.91 -68.28 16.39
C LEU A 9 -32.43 -67.90 16.32
N LEU A 10 -32.02 -66.99 17.20
CA LEU A 10 -30.63 -66.65 17.51
C LEU A 10 -29.89 -65.61 16.63
N CYS A 11 -30.62 -64.67 16.03
CA CYS A 11 -30.12 -63.30 15.82
C CYS A 11 -31.02 -62.32 16.57
N ILE A 12 -31.30 -62.59 17.85
CA ILE A 12 -31.65 -61.51 18.78
C ILE A 12 -30.35 -60.74 18.95
N PHE A 13 -30.14 -59.78 18.05
CA PHE A 13 -29.43 -58.55 18.36
C PHE A 13 -30.10 -57.98 19.61
N THR A 14 -29.66 -58.43 20.79
CA THR A 14 -29.68 -57.60 21.98
C THR A 14 -28.59 -56.56 21.75
N SER A 15 -28.85 -55.64 20.82
CA SER A 15 -28.41 -54.27 21.05
C SER A 15 -29.18 -53.83 22.28
N VAL A 16 -28.68 -54.19 23.46
CA VAL A 16 -28.97 -53.42 24.67
C VAL A 16 -28.44 -52.05 24.31
N VAL A 17 -29.33 -51.21 23.79
CA VAL A 17 -29.09 -49.78 23.70
C VAL A 17 -28.98 -49.38 25.15
N TYR A 18 -27.76 -49.39 25.68
CA TYR A 18 -27.44 -48.85 26.97
C TYR A 18 -27.74 -47.36 26.84
N SER A 19 -28.97 -46.96 27.17
CA SER A 19 -29.34 -45.56 27.26
C SER A 19 -28.55 -45.00 28.42
N GLY A 20 -27.61 -44.09 28.14
CA GLY A 20 -26.92 -43.34 29.17
C GLY A 20 -27.88 -42.79 30.22
N GLN A 21 -27.46 -42.77 31.47
CA GLN A 21 -28.20 -42.08 32.52
C GLN A 21 -27.96 -40.57 32.42
N GLN A 22 -28.95 -39.78 32.82
CA GLN A 22 -28.80 -38.34 32.93
C GLN A 22 -28.39 -37.96 34.36
N PHE A 23 -27.22 -37.35 34.52
CA PHE A 23 -26.72 -36.80 35.78
C PHE A 23 -26.94 -35.28 35.82
N THR A 24 -27.58 -34.77 36.87
CA THR A 24 -27.80 -33.33 37.08
C THR A 24 -27.01 -32.82 38.28
N TRP A 25 -26.36 -31.66 38.13
CA TRP A 25 -25.57 -31.05 39.18
C TRP A 25 -26.42 -30.53 40.36
N LEU A 26 -26.00 -30.85 41.59
CA LEU A 26 -26.77 -30.59 42.81
C LEU A 26 -26.41 -29.30 43.55
N ASN A 27 -25.26 -28.68 43.31
CA ASN A 27 -24.74 -27.62 44.19
C ASN A 27 -24.72 -26.22 43.58
N ASN A 28 -24.95 -25.20 44.41
CA ASN A 28 -24.77 -23.78 44.03
C ASN A 28 -23.43 -23.21 44.51
N ASN A 29 -22.61 -24.01 45.19
CA ASN A 29 -21.33 -23.59 45.79
C ASN A 29 -20.14 -24.20 45.05
N PHE A 30 -18.94 -23.69 45.34
CA PHE A 30 -17.65 -24.23 44.91
C PHE A 30 -17.50 -25.71 45.28
N ASN A 31 -17.55 -26.60 44.31
CA ASN A 31 -17.41 -28.05 44.53
C ASN A 31 -16.69 -28.75 43.37
N TYR A 32 -16.14 -29.93 43.66
CA TYR A 32 -15.40 -30.76 42.72
C TYR A 32 -16.33 -31.63 41.86
N PHE A 33 -15.87 -32.00 40.66
CA PHE A 33 -16.52 -32.96 39.77
C PHE A 33 -16.41 -34.38 40.35
N ASP A 34 -17.13 -34.66 41.44
CA ASP A 34 -17.08 -35.91 42.20
C ASP A 34 -18.47 -36.59 42.30
N THR A 35 -18.49 -37.82 42.80
CA THR A 35 -19.69 -38.67 42.88
C THR A 35 -20.84 -38.09 43.68
N THR A 36 -20.56 -37.23 44.66
CA THR A 36 -21.55 -36.75 45.64
C THR A 36 -22.34 -35.55 45.14
N ASN A 37 -21.86 -34.91 44.07
CA ASN A 37 -22.41 -33.66 43.55
C ASN A 37 -23.39 -33.85 42.39
N TRP A 38 -23.72 -35.10 42.05
CA TRP A 38 -24.65 -35.45 40.99
C TRP A 38 -25.93 -36.10 41.49
N ASN A 39 -27.00 -35.95 40.72
CA ASN A 39 -28.25 -36.69 40.84
C ASN A 39 -28.53 -37.48 39.56
N PRO A 40 -28.59 -38.83 39.61
CA PRO A 40 -28.38 -39.67 40.80
C PRO A 40 -26.94 -39.59 41.33
N ILE A 41 -26.74 -39.94 42.61
CA ILE A 41 -25.40 -39.98 43.23
C ILE A 41 -24.57 -41.06 42.51
N GLY A 42 -23.42 -40.67 41.97
CA GLY A 42 -22.55 -41.55 41.19
C GLY A 42 -21.56 -40.78 40.32
N SER A 43 -20.61 -41.50 39.71
CA SER A 43 -19.69 -40.94 38.72
C SER A 43 -20.29 -41.08 37.33
N PRO A 44 -20.45 -39.99 36.56
CA PRO A 44 -20.81 -40.08 35.15
C PRO A 44 -19.79 -40.93 34.37
N SER A 45 -20.29 -41.82 33.52
CA SER A 45 -19.51 -42.67 32.63
C SER A 45 -19.59 -42.20 31.17
N SER A 46 -18.83 -42.87 30.28
CA SER A 46 -18.78 -42.51 28.85
C SER A 46 -20.09 -42.67 28.09
N ALA A 47 -21.08 -43.38 28.66
CA ALA A 47 -22.40 -43.52 28.06
C ALA A 47 -23.37 -42.41 28.53
N ASP A 48 -23.04 -41.70 29.61
CA ASP A 48 -23.99 -40.85 30.33
C ASP A 48 -24.05 -39.42 29.82
N ASP A 49 -25.14 -38.74 30.14
CA ASP A 49 -25.38 -37.33 29.86
C ASP A 49 -25.27 -36.52 31.14
N ILE A 50 -24.59 -35.37 31.10
CA ILE A 50 -24.44 -34.50 32.28
C ILE A 50 -25.07 -33.13 32.03
N SER A 51 -25.73 -32.58 33.05
CA SER A 51 -26.40 -31.27 33.00
C SER A 51 -26.09 -30.42 34.23
N ILE A 52 -25.68 -29.17 34.01
CA ILE A 52 -25.48 -28.14 35.04
C ILE A 52 -26.42 -26.97 34.72
N SER A 53 -27.46 -26.78 35.52
CA SER A 53 -28.48 -25.74 35.28
C SER A 53 -28.68 -24.75 36.42
N LYS A 54 -28.05 -24.97 37.58
CA LYS A 54 -28.25 -24.10 38.75
C LYS A 54 -27.48 -22.79 38.62
N ASN A 55 -28.09 -21.70 39.08
CA ASN A 55 -27.45 -20.38 39.16
C ASN A 55 -26.24 -20.41 40.10
N ASP A 56 -25.22 -19.62 39.74
CA ASP A 56 -24.00 -19.41 40.53
C ASP A 56 -23.20 -20.70 40.84
N SER A 57 -23.50 -21.81 40.14
CA SER A 57 -22.76 -23.07 40.28
C SER A 57 -21.28 -22.88 39.98
N TYR A 58 -20.39 -23.43 40.79
CA TYR A 58 -18.95 -23.39 40.53
C TYR A 58 -18.36 -24.80 40.58
N VAL A 59 -18.03 -25.34 39.40
CA VAL A 59 -17.66 -26.74 39.19
C VAL A 59 -16.18 -26.85 38.84
N ILE A 60 -15.41 -27.62 39.61
CA ILE A 60 -13.98 -27.83 39.38
C ILE A 60 -13.74 -29.22 38.83
N ILE A 61 -13.17 -29.29 37.63
CA ILE A 61 -12.73 -30.53 37.00
C ILE A 61 -11.23 -30.67 37.29
N ASN A 62 -10.90 -31.62 38.16
CA ASN A 62 -9.52 -31.96 38.55
C ASN A 62 -9.09 -33.36 38.10
N ASN A 63 -9.99 -34.14 37.48
CA ASN A 63 -9.73 -35.45 36.93
C ASN A 63 -10.32 -35.57 35.52
N SER A 64 -9.75 -36.46 34.70
CA SER A 64 -10.24 -36.71 33.35
C SER A 64 -11.53 -37.53 33.35
N SER A 65 -12.54 -37.06 32.63
CA SER A 65 -13.86 -37.71 32.49
C SER A 65 -14.25 -37.82 31.03
N THR A 66 -15.04 -38.85 30.68
CA THR A 66 -15.66 -39.02 29.37
C THR A 66 -17.16 -39.20 29.56
N VAL A 67 -17.96 -38.50 28.75
CA VAL A 67 -19.44 -38.53 28.76
C VAL A 67 -19.97 -38.52 27.33
N THR A 68 -21.24 -38.83 27.13
CA THR A 68 -21.91 -38.71 25.83
C THR A 68 -22.24 -37.25 25.55
N ASN A 69 -23.12 -36.64 26.35
CA ASN A 69 -23.53 -35.24 26.20
C ASN A 69 -23.17 -34.41 27.44
N PHE A 70 -22.66 -33.20 27.22
CA PHE A 70 -22.41 -32.20 28.27
C PHE A 70 -23.26 -30.95 28.03
N ILE A 71 -24.11 -30.60 28.99
CA ILE A 71 -24.94 -29.39 28.94
C ILE A 71 -24.69 -28.53 30.19
N MET A 72 -24.37 -27.27 29.99
CA MET A 72 -24.28 -26.25 31.03
C MET A 72 -25.19 -25.10 30.64
N ASN A 73 -26.36 -25.01 31.27
CA ASN A 73 -27.41 -24.07 30.94
C ASN A 73 -27.91 -23.37 32.20
N SER A 74 -27.13 -22.41 32.69
CA SER A 74 -27.48 -21.62 33.85
C SER A 74 -27.88 -20.20 33.44
N PRO A 75 -29.04 -19.68 33.87
CA PRO A 75 -29.42 -18.29 33.65
C PRO A 75 -28.41 -17.28 34.18
N LYS A 76 -27.65 -17.62 35.24
CA LYS A 76 -26.72 -16.71 35.91
C LYS A 76 -25.45 -17.41 36.42
N ASN A 77 -24.30 -16.92 35.96
CA ASN A 77 -22.96 -17.10 36.55
C ASN A 77 -22.50 -18.52 36.89
N ALA A 78 -23.03 -19.57 36.27
CA ALA A 78 -22.42 -20.88 36.46
C ALA A 78 -21.01 -20.88 35.85
N THR A 79 -20.00 -21.34 36.57
CA THR A 79 -18.61 -21.40 36.13
C THR A 79 -18.09 -22.83 36.22
N MET A 80 -17.47 -23.32 35.15
CA MET A 80 -16.75 -24.59 35.15
C MET A 80 -15.27 -24.32 34.95
N VAL A 81 -14.43 -24.86 35.84
CA VAL A 81 -12.99 -24.62 35.89
C VAL A 81 -12.22 -25.91 35.67
N PHE A 82 -11.32 -25.93 34.68
CA PHE A 82 -10.37 -27.03 34.49
C PHE A 82 -9.03 -26.72 35.17
N VAL A 83 -8.59 -27.61 36.06
CA VAL A 83 -7.33 -27.51 36.79
C VAL A 83 -6.48 -28.77 36.61
N GLN A 84 -5.18 -28.70 36.92
CA GLN A 84 -4.31 -29.87 37.10
C GLN A 84 -4.28 -30.86 35.91
N GLN A 85 -4.33 -30.35 34.67
CA GLN A 85 -4.36 -31.18 33.45
C GLN A 85 -5.63 -32.02 33.25
N ALA A 86 -6.70 -31.74 34.00
CA ALA A 86 -7.96 -32.43 33.84
C ALA A 86 -8.58 -32.21 32.45
N SER A 87 -9.36 -33.19 31.99
CA SER A 87 -9.99 -33.17 30.67
C SER A 87 -11.42 -33.69 30.70
N LEU A 88 -12.34 -33.03 29.99
CA LEU A 88 -13.67 -33.56 29.72
C LEU A 88 -13.77 -33.93 28.23
N LYS A 89 -14.07 -35.20 27.95
CA LYS A 89 -14.37 -35.68 26.60
C LYS A 89 -15.88 -35.87 26.44
N ALA A 90 -16.46 -35.29 25.40
CA ALA A 90 -17.89 -35.43 25.08
C ALA A 90 -18.11 -35.64 23.59
N GLN A 91 -19.24 -36.23 23.20
CA GLN A 91 -19.67 -36.24 21.80
C GLN A 91 -20.29 -34.89 21.41
N TYR A 92 -21.18 -34.38 22.28
CA TYR A 92 -21.82 -33.08 22.16
C TYR A 92 -21.61 -32.25 23.42
N ALA A 93 -21.40 -30.95 23.25
CA ALA A 93 -21.28 -30.02 24.35
C ALA A 93 -22.09 -28.73 24.09
N GLN A 94 -22.78 -28.24 25.11
CA GLN A 94 -23.52 -26.98 25.05
C GLN A 94 -23.29 -26.18 26.32
N VAL A 95 -22.78 -24.97 26.20
CA VAL A 95 -22.63 -24.02 27.30
C VAL A 95 -23.45 -22.79 26.95
N GLN A 96 -24.46 -22.45 27.74
CA GLN A 96 -25.39 -21.37 27.44
C GLN A 96 -25.90 -20.63 28.68
N GLY A 97 -26.58 -19.50 28.46
CA GLY A 97 -27.03 -18.59 29.51
C GLY A 97 -25.91 -17.69 30.03
N GLY A 98 -25.87 -17.44 31.33
CA GLY A 98 -24.79 -16.72 32.02
C GLY A 98 -23.58 -17.59 32.35
N SER A 99 -23.42 -18.74 31.68
CA SER A 99 -22.41 -19.74 32.02
C SER A 99 -21.00 -19.32 31.55
N THR A 100 -19.96 -19.82 32.21
CA THR A 100 -18.57 -19.51 31.89
C THR A 100 -17.73 -20.77 31.93
N LEU A 101 -16.97 -21.02 30.87
CA LEU A 101 -15.91 -22.03 30.86
C LEU A 101 -14.56 -21.36 31.14
N PHE A 102 -13.85 -21.82 32.16
CA PHE A 102 -12.54 -21.30 32.55
C PHE A 102 -11.49 -22.41 32.45
N VAL A 103 -10.50 -22.24 31.57
CA VAL A 103 -9.39 -23.18 31.43
C VAL A 103 -8.19 -22.59 32.16
N GLU A 104 -7.97 -23.01 33.42
CA GLU A 104 -6.88 -22.47 34.23
C GLU A 104 -5.54 -23.07 33.81
N THR A 105 -5.45 -24.40 33.84
CA THR A 105 -4.27 -25.18 33.45
C THR A 105 -4.67 -26.48 32.79
N SER A 106 -4.18 -26.73 31.57
CA SER A 106 -4.24 -28.07 30.95
C SER A 106 -2.86 -28.50 30.45
N SER A 107 -2.68 -29.81 30.26
CA SER A 107 -1.49 -30.31 29.56
C SER A 107 -1.48 -29.79 28.11
N GLN A 108 -0.28 -29.58 27.53
CA GLN A 108 -0.15 -29.29 26.09
C GLN A 108 -0.56 -30.47 25.20
N THR A 109 -0.59 -31.69 25.75
CA THR A 109 -0.95 -32.91 25.01
C THR A 109 -2.40 -33.35 25.23
N THR A 110 -3.05 -32.88 26.30
CA THR A 110 -4.41 -33.29 26.67
C THR A 110 -5.32 -32.07 26.72
N PRO A 111 -6.31 -31.96 25.80
CA PRO A 111 -7.27 -30.87 25.84
C PRO A 111 -8.07 -30.87 27.13
N ALA A 112 -8.29 -29.70 27.74
CA ALA A 112 -9.23 -29.50 28.83
C ALA A 112 -10.66 -29.88 28.43
N LEU A 113 -11.07 -29.55 27.21
CA LEU A 113 -12.33 -29.97 26.61
C LEU A 113 -12.08 -30.56 25.22
N GLN A 114 -12.53 -31.79 25.01
CA GLN A 114 -12.49 -32.49 23.74
C GLN A 114 -13.91 -32.86 23.27
N VAL A 115 -14.35 -32.35 22.13
CA VAL A 115 -15.71 -32.60 21.61
C VAL A 115 -15.68 -33.12 20.18
N SER A 116 -16.27 -34.29 19.93
CA SER A 116 -16.11 -34.98 18.65
C SER A 116 -17.13 -34.60 17.57
N VAL A 117 -18.31 -34.06 17.91
CA VAL A 117 -19.37 -33.74 16.92
C VAL A 117 -19.62 -32.24 16.82
N GLN A 118 -20.22 -31.64 17.85
CA GLN A 118 -20.62 -30.24 17.86
C GLN A 118 -20.51 -29.67 19.27
N THR A 119 -19.96 -28.46 19.37
CA THR A 119 -19.97 -27.66 20.58
C THR A 119 -20.69 -26.34 20.32
N ASN A 120 -21.72 -26.04 21.09
CA ASN A 120 -22.39 -24.73 21.08
C ASN A 120 -22.06 -23.98 22.37
N LEU A 121 -21.21 -22.96 22.28
CA LEU A 121 -20.83 -22.06 23.38
C LEU A 121 -21.57 -20.72 23.22
N LEU A 122 -22.78 -20.63 23.75
CA LEU A 122 -23.60 -19.40 23.76
C LEU A 122 -23.24 -18.44 24.91
N SER A 123 -22.09 -18.63 25.57
CA SER A 123 -21.67 -17.87 26.76
C SER A 123 -20.15 -17.68 26.81
N ASN A 124 -19.61 -17.25 27.96
CA ASN A 124 -18.22 -16.82 28.07
C ASN A 124 -17.21 -17.98 28.12
N LEU A 125 -16.05 -17.77 27.51
CA LEU A 125 -14.92 -18.68 27.52
C LEU A 125 -13.64 -17.90 27.86
N TYR A 126 -13.01 -18.27 28.97
CA TYR A 126 -11.76 -17.66 29.41
C TYR A 126 -10.66 -18.72 29.45
N PHE A 127 -9.56 -18.43 28.77
CA PHE A 127 -8.35 -19.24 28.76
C PHE A 127 -7.26 -18.52 29.54
N LYS A 128 -6.66 -19.19 30.52
CA LYS A 128 -5.40 -18.75 31.13
C LYS A 128 -4.25 -19.55 30.52
N SER A 129 -4.34 -20.87 30.58
CA SER A 129 -3.40 -21.77 29.91
C SER A 129 -4.07 -23.11 29.61
N GLY A 130 -3.78 -23.69 28.44
CA GLY A 130 -4.30 -25.00 28.06
C GLY A 130 -4.84 -25.10 26.63
N PHE A 131 -5.50 -26.21 26.36
CA PHE A 131 -5.95 -26.60 25.02
C PHE A 131 -7.43 -26.97 25.01
N VAL A 132 -8.19 -26.49 24.03
CA VAL A 132 -9.53 -26.98 23.71
C VAL A 132 -9.53 -27.49 22.28
N ASN A 133 -10.11 -28.67 22.08
CA ASN A 133 -10.22 -29.33 20.79
C ASN A 133 -11.67 -29.70 20.52
N ALA A 134 -12.28 -29.12 19.50
CA ALA A 134 -13.66 -29.43 19.14
C ALA A 134 -13.81 -29.53 17.63
N SER A 135 -14.56 -30.52 17.13
CA SER A 135 -14.78 -30.64 15.68
C SER A 135 -15.42 -29.38 15.09
N ASN A 136 -16.46 -28.86 15.74
CA ASN A 136 -17.13 -27.61 15.37
C ASN A 136 -17.43 -26.78 16.62
N LEU A 137 -17.16 -25.47 16.56
CA LEU A 137 -17.44 -24.51 17.64
C LEU A 137 -18.44 -23.46 17.15
N GLY A 138 -19.55 -23.30 17.86
CA GLY A 138 -20.47 -22.17 17.71
C GLY A 138 -20.35 -21.20 18.88
N PHE A 139 -20.12 -19.93 18.63
CA PHE A 139 -20.18 -18.84 19.61
C PHE A 139 -21.32 -17.89 19.26
N VAL A 140 -22.18 -17.58 20.24
CA VAL A 140 -23.31 -16.66 20.07
C VAL A 140 -23.37 -15.77 21.29
N ASN A 141 -23.32 -14.44 21.10
CA ASN A 141 -23.34 -13.47 22.20
C ASN A 141 -22.26 -13.74 23.27
N ALA A 142 -21.11 -14.27 22.85
CA ALA A 142 -20.07 -14.75 23.74
C ALA A 142 -18.93 -13.75 23.89
N THR A 143 -18.21 -13.84 25.01
CA THR A 143 -16.88 -13.26 25.16
C THR A 143 -15.85 -14.38 25.23
N VAL A 144 -14.85 -14.35 24.34
CA VAL A 144 -13.75 -15.32 24.31
C VAL A 144 -12.44 -14.60 24.59
N GLN A 145 -11.80 -14.90 25.70
CA GLN A 145 -10.55 -14.25 26.09
C GLN A 145 -9.43 -15.27 26.26
N PHE A 146 -8.31 -15.00 25.59
CA PHE A 146 -7.05 -15.69 25.82
C PHE A 146 -6.17 -14.78 26.67
N GLY A 147 -5.93 -15.19 27.91
CA GLY A 147 -5.09 -14.52 28.91
C GLY A 147 -3.60 -14.79 28.65
N ASN A 148 -2.77 -14.73 29.69
CA ASN A 148 -1.33 -14.97 29.58
C ASN A 148 -1.01 -16.46 29.70
N GLY A 149 -0.44 -17.07 28.66
CA GLY A 149 0.06 -18.46 28.70
C GLY A 149 0.08 -19.15 27.34
N VAL A 150 0.47 -20.43 27.34
CA VAL A 150 0.35 -21.30 26.15
C VAL A 150 -1.10 -21.73 26.00
N GLN A 151 -1.74 -21.28 24.92
CA GLN A 151 -3.17 -21.50 24.72
C GLN A 151 -3.43 -21.95 23.30
N LYS A 152 -4.28 -22.97 23.16
CA LYS A 152 -4.66 -23.46 21.84
C LYS A 152 -6.17 -23.70 21.81
N LEU A 153 -6.81 -23.17 20.78
CA LEU A 153 -8.19 -23.50 20.43
C LEU A 153 -8.17 -24.08 19.03
N ALA A 154 -8.32 -25.40 18.91
CA ALA A 154 -8.33 -26.08 17.62
C ALA A 154 -9.74 -26.54 17.27
N THR A 155 -10.19 -26.20 16.07
CA THR A 155 -11.45 -26.69 15.52
C THR A 155 -11.40 -26.77 14.00
N ASN A 156 -12.22 -27.65 13.41
CA ASN A 156 -12.35 -27.68 11.94
C ASN A 156 -13.12 -26.45 11.46
N PHE A 157 -14.10 -26.00 12.24
CA PHE A 157 -14.90 -24.83 11.90
C PHE A 157 -15.40 -24.09 13.14
N ALA A 158 -15.22 -22.77 13.16
CA ALA A 158 -15.78 -21.89 14.17
C ALA A 158 -16.84 -20.95 13.56
N SER A 159 -18.04 -20.90 14.11
CA SER A 159 -19.05 -19.89 13.78
C SER A 159 -19.20 -18.93 14.94
N LEU A 160 -18.92 -17.65 14.73
CA LEU A 160 -18.99 -16.59 15.72
C LEU A 160 -20.09 -15.60 15.32
N TYR A 161 -21.10 -15.46 16.17
CA TYR A 161 -22.19 -14.51 16.00
C TYR A 161 -22.25 -13.56 17.20
N ASN A 162 -22.19 -12.25 16.95
CA ASN A 162 -22.19 -11.22 17.99
C ASN A 162 -21.20 -11.53 19.14
N THR A 163 -20.00 -11.99 18.78
CA THR A 163 -19.00 -12.50 19.72
C THR A 163 -17.77 -11.60 19.71
N ALA A 164 -17.24 -11.31 20.89
CA ALA A 164 -15.98 -10.59 21.04
C ALA A 164 -14.86 -11.56 21.44
N MET A 165 -13.85 -11.70 20.58
CA MET A 165 -12.67 -12.52 20.83
C MET A 165 -11.44 -11.64 21.03
N THR A 166 -10.69 -11.88 22.10
CA THR A 166 -9.44 -11.17 22.37
C THR A 166 -8.32 -12.15 22.67
N GLN A 167 -7.23 -12.07 21.90
CA GLN A 167 -6.00 -12.82 22.14
C GLN A 167 -4.92 -11.88 22.67
N ASN A 168 -4.62 -11.98 23.98
CA ASN A 168 -3.65 -11.13 24.66
C ASN A 168 -2.51 -11.99 25.23
N SER A 169 -1.64 -12.53 24.38
CA SER A 169 -0.39 -13.11 24.85
C SER A 169 0.55 -13.40 23.69
N GLY A 170 1.86 -13.41 23.96
CA GLY A 170 2.94 -13.73 23.01
C GLY A 170 2.73 -15.04 22.24
N ALA A 171 3.67 -15.34 21.33
CA ALA A 171 3.62 -16.36 20.26
C ALA A 171 3.12 -17.79 20.59
N SER A 172 2.79 -18.09 21.84
CA SER A 172 2.22 -19.36 22.30
C SER A 172 0.68 -19.46 22.27
N THR A 173 -0.04 -18.40 21.88
CA THR A 173 -1.49 -18.47 21.67
C THR A 173 -1.83 -18.74 20.22
N ASN A 174 -2.59 -19.82 19.97
CA ASN A 174 -2.95 -20.30 18.64
C ASN A 174 -4.46 -20.57 18.55
N PHE A 175 -5.16 -19.81 17.71
CA PHE A 175 -6.51 -20.16 17.28
C PHE A 175 -6.42 -20.80 15.89
N ALA A 176 -6.71 -22.10 15.84
CA ALA A 176 -6.55 -22.95 14.65
C ALA A 176 -7.93 -23.35 14.11
N ALA A 177 -8.49 -22.58 13.17
CA ALA A 177 -9.83 -22.80 12.63
C ALA A 177 -10.07 -22.12 11.28
N ALA A 178 -10.86 -22.76 10.40
CA ALA A 178 -11.66 -22.00 9.46
C ALA A 178 -12.82 -21.37 10.21
N ALA A 179 -13.16 -20.13 9.89
CA ALA A 179 -14.11 -19.37 10.70
C ALA A 179 -15.14 -18.60 9.88
N ARG A 180 -16.35 -18.52 10.43
CA ARG A 180 -17.37 -17.55 10.07
C ARG A 180 -17.50 -16.53 11.19
N PHE A 181 -17.30 -15.25 10.87
CA PHE A 181 -17.58 -14.15 11.79
C PHE A 181 -18.79 -13.37 11.28
N THR A 182 -19.80 -13.19 12.11
CA THR A 182 -20.97 -12.35 11.83
C THR A 182 -21.18 -11.41 13.00
N LEU A 183 -21.18 -10.10 12.75
CA LEU A 183 -21.35 -9.08 13.80
C LEU A 183 -20.35 -9.25 14.96
N SER A 184 -19.16 -9.80 14.68
CA SER A 184 -18.21 -10.24 15.70
C SER A 184 -16.91 -9.44 15.61
N SER A 185 -16.08 -9.54 16.65
CA SER A 185 -14.77 -8.90 16.67
C SER A 185 -13.67 -9.86 17.09
N LEU A 186 -12.48 -9.67 16.51
CA LEU A 186 -11.25 -10.33 16.92
C LEU A 186 -10.16 -9.28 17.09
N THR A 187 -9.61 -9.20 18.29
CA THR A 187 -8.38 -8.45 18.56
C THR A 187 -7.29 -9.43 18.92
N SER A 188 -6.22 -9.46 18.13
CA SER A 188 -5.11 -10.40 18.27
C SER A 188 -3.80 -9.64 18.47
N ASN A 189 -3.26 -9.71 19.69
CA ASN A 189 -2.07 -8.98 20.11
C ASN A 189 -0.91 -9.97 20.38
N ASN A 190 0.13 -9.92 19.55
CA ASN A 190 1.31 -10.77 19.61
C ASN A 190 1.01 -12.28 19.56
N ALA A 191 -0.07 -12.67 18.88
CA ALA A 191 -0.58 -14.04 18.87
C ALA A 191 -0.52 -14.67 17.47
N ILE A 192 -0.81 -15.98 17.40
CA ILE A 192 -0.91 -16.73 16.16
C ILE A 192 -2.38 -17.03 15.85
N PHE A 193 -2.81 -16.64 14.66
CA PHE A 193 -4.08 -17.07 14.08
C PHE A 193 -3.77 -17.96 12.88
N ASN A 194 -4.26 -19.18 12.90
CA ASN A 194 -4.02 -20.16 11.86
C ASN A 194 -5.34 -20.70 11.29
N SER A 195 -5.66 -20.38 10.04
CA SER A 195 -6.80 -20.93 9.31
C SER A 195 -6.30 -21.87 8.21
N ASN A 196 -5.87 -23.08 8.59
CA ASN A 196 -5.30 -24.06 7.66
C ASN A 196 -6.26 -25.15 7.18
N ASN A 197 -7.58 -24.97 7.32
CA ASN A 197 -8.54 -25.93 6.78
C ASN A 197 -8.73 -25.73 5.28
N ALA A 198 -7.85 -26.37 4.51
CA ALA A 198 -7.87 -26.36 3.05
C ALA A 198 -9.27 -26.78 2.52
N GLY A 199 -9.77 -26.06 1.51
CA GLY A 199 -11.08 -26.30 0.91
C GLY A 199 -12.27 -25.66 1.65
N VAL A 200 -12.08 -25.09 2.85
CA VAL A 200 -13.16 -24.42 3.59
C VAL A 200 -13.11 -22.91 3.39
N ILE A 201 -14.21 -22.32 2.91
CA ILE A 201 -14.32 -20.87 2.78
C ILE A 201 -14.54 -20.25 4.17
N SER A 202 -13.65 -19.34 4.57
CA SER A 202 -13.89 -18.47 5.72
C SER A 202 -14.65 -17.23 5.27
N THR A 203 -15.76 -16.92 5.95
CA THR A 203 -16.62 -15.78 5.62
C THR A 203 -16.67 -14.83 6.80
N MET A 204 -16.46 -13.54 6.56
CA MET A 204 -16.52 -12.54 7.61
C MET A 204 -17.48 -11.46 7.15
N HIS A 205 -18.51 -11.22 7.96
CA HIS A 205 -19.61 -10.31 7.66
C HIS A 205 -19.79 -9.32 8.80
N SER A 206 -19.80 -8.02 8.49
CA SER A 206 -20.08 -6.94 9.45
C SER A 206 -19.24 -7.05 10.73
N SER A 207 -17.92 -7.26 10.59
CA SER A 207 -17.03 -7.65 11.69
C SER A 207 -15.77 -6.78 11.74
N ASN A 208 -15.12 -6.71 12.91
CA ASN A 208 -13.89 -5.95 13.12
C ASN A 208 -12.73 -6.88 13.51
N LEU A 209 -11.64 -6.84 12.74
CA LEU A 209 -10.49 -7.72 12.93
C LEU A 209 -9.23 -6.87 13.06
N THR A 210 -8.52 -7.01 14.17
CA THR A 210 -7.31 -6.25 14.48
C THR A 210 -6.19 -7.19 14.86
N PHE A 211 -5.07 -7.12 14.14
CA PHE A 211 -3.85 -7.89 14.39
C PHE A 211 -2.71 -6.91 14.68
N ILE A 212 -2.08 -7.04 15.85
CA ILE A 212 -0.97 -6.17 16.29
C ILE A 212 0.17 -7.05 16.76
N GLY A 213 1.34 -6.99 16.11
CA GLY A 213 2.48 -7.86 16.46
C GLY A 213 2.23 -9.34 16.19
N SER A 214 1.17 -9.69 15.45
CA SER A 214 0.63 -11.04 15.35
C SER A 214 1.06 -11.74 14.06
N THR A 215 0.96 -13.07 14.04
CA THR A 215 1.11 -13.87 12.82
C THR A 215 -0.24 -14.44 12.43
N PHE A 216 -0.73 -14.06 11.25
CA PHE A 216 -1.92 -14.63 10.63
C PHE A 216 -1.49 -15.50 9.45
N THR A 217 -1.97 -16.73 9.41
CA THR A 217 -1.70 -17.65 8.29
C THR A 217 -3.01 -18.32 7.88
N ALA A 218 -3.37 -18.19 6.61
CA ALA A 218 -4.56 -18.77 6.04
C ALA A 218 -4.27 -19.46 4.70
N ASN A 219 -4.44 -20.78 4.65
CA ASN A 219 -4.29 -21.54 3.41
C ASN A 219 -5.58 -21.62 2.59
N ASN A 220 -6.65 -21.02 3.07
CA ASN A 220 -7.99 -21.09 2.51
C ASN A 220 -8.46 -19.76 1.90
N TYR A 221 -9.67 -19.77 1.36
CA TYR A 221 -10.31 -18.61 0.74
C TYR A 221 -11.06 -17.78 1.78
N PHE A 222 -10.77 -16.48 1.84
CA PHE A 222 -11.51 -15.51 2.66
C PHE A 222 -12.37 -14.61 1.81
N LEU A 223 -13.64 -14.50 2.22
CA LEU A 223 -14.57 -13.49 1.74
C LEU A 223 -14.91 -12.53 2.89
N LEU A 224 -14.57 -11.26 2.70
CA LEU A 224 -14.83 -10.16 3.64
C LEU A 224 -15.95 -9.28 3.08
N GLU A 225 -17.04 -9.16 3.84
CA GLU A 225 -18.23 -8.36 3.50
C GLU A 225 -18.51 -7.37 4.63
N THR A 226 -18.38 -6.07 4.36
CA THR A 226 -18.62 -5.01 5.38
C THR A 226 -17.72 -5.20 6.62
N VAL A 227 -16.48 -5.63 6.40
CA VAL A 227 -15.49 -5.91 7.45
C VAL A 227 -14.46 -4.79 7.52
N LYS A 228 -14.00 -4.44 8.72
CA LYS A 228 -12.78 -3.64 8.89
C LYS A 228 -11.65 -4.53 9.37
N MET A 229 -10.64 -4.73 8.52
CA MET A 229 -9.42 -5.47 8.86
C MET A 229 -8.24 -4.51 9.03
N VAL A 230 -7.59 -4.58 10.19
CA VAL A 230 -6.42 -3.76 10.53
C VAL A 230 -5.27 -4.68 10.93
N VAL A 231 -4.12 -4.50 10.29
CA VAL A 231 -2.90 -5.30 10.49
C VAL A 231 -1.74 -4.34 10.80
N LYS A 232 -1.12 -4.47 11.97
CA LYS A 232 -0.02 -3.58 12.39
C LYS A 232 1.14 -4.40 12.90
N GLN A 233 2.36 -4.10 12.44
CA GLN A 233 3.57 -4.79 12.91
C GLN A 233 3.45 -6.31 12.86
N SER A 234 2.72 -6.83 11.87
CA SER A 234 2.28 -8.23 11.84
C SER A 234 2.74 -8.92 10.56
N ASN A 235 2.80 -10.25 10.62
CA ASN A 235 3.00 -11.10 9.45
C ASN A 235 1.64 -11.67 9.05
N PHE A 236 1.14 -11.31 7.87
CA PHE A 236 -0.17 -11.71 7.37
C PHE A 236 0.00 -12.48 6.07
N TYR A 237 -0.27 -13.78 6.11
CA TYR A 237 -0.22 -14.66 4.95
C TYR A 237 -1.62 -15.18 4.61
N ILE A 238 -1.99 -15.10 3.33
CA ILE A 238 -3.24 -15.64 2.83
C ILE A 238 -3.14 -16.19 1.41
N THR A 239 -3.75 -17.33 1.10
CA THR A 239 -3.78 -17.82 -0.29
C THR A 239 -4.70 -16.97 -1.18
N LYS A 240 -5.94 -16.73 -0.73
CA LYS A 240 -6.97 -15.97 -1.46
C LYS A 240 -7.78 -15.06 -0.55
N LEU A 241 -7.91 -13.79 -0.92
CA LEU A 241 -8.69 -12.79 -0.21
C LEU A 241 -9.60 -12.03 -1.18
N ASN A 242 -10.89 -11.96 -0.87
CA ASN A 242 -11.86 -11.13 -1.59
C ASN A 242 -12.54 -10.15 -0.63
N LEU A 243 -12.52 -8.86 -1.00
CA LEU A 243 -13.22 -7.78 -0.31
C LEU A 243 -14.40 -7.30 -1.15
N VAL A 244 -15.59 -7.30 -0.55
CA VAL A 244 -16.84 -6.90 -1.20
C VAL A 244 -17.60 -5.87 -0.34
N GLN A 245 -18.54 -5.14 -0.96
CA GLN A 245 -19.36 -4.12 -0.29
C GLN A 245 -18.51 -3.05 0.40
N ASP A 246 -18.60 -2.88 1.73
CA ASP A 246 -17.84 -1.88 2.50
C ASP A 246 -16.65 -2.49 3.25
N ALA A 247 -16.13 -3.63 2.79
CA ALA A 247 -14.97 -4.26 3.40
C ALA A 247 -13.66 -3.47 3.15
N SER A 248 -12.98 -3.08 4.22
CA SER A 248 -11.69 -2.38 4.20
C SER A 248 -10.56 -3.23 4.76
N PHE A 249 -9.35 -3.01 4.22
CA PHE A 249 -8.12 -3.62 4.69
C PHE A 249 -7.06 -2.55 4.87
N SER A 250 -6.45 -2.47 6.05
CA SER A 250 -5.36 -1.54 6.33
C SER A 250 -4.20 -2.27 6.96
N ALA A 251 -2.99 -2.08 6.42
CA ALA A 251 -1.76 -2.58 7.00
C ALA A 251 -0.74 -1.48 7.23
N GLU A 252 -0.04 -1.54 8.36
CA GLU A 252 1.05 -0.62 8.73
C GLU A 252 2.27 -1.40 9.23
N ASN A 253 3.46 -1.09 8.70
CA ASN A 253 4.73 -1.71 9.10
C ASN A 253 4.64 -3.25 9.19
N SER A 254 3.99 -3.87 8.20
CA SER A 254 3.62 -5.29 8.22
C SER A 254 4.10 -5.99 6.96
N LEU A 255 4.31 -7.31 7.06
CA LEU A 255 4.53 -8.17 5.92
C LEU A 255 3.19 -8.77 5.50
N ILE A 256 2.72 -8.41 4.30
CA ILE A 256 1.49 -8.94 3.71
C ILE A 256 1.87 -9.86 2.55
N SER A 257 1.53 -11.14 2.66
CA SER A 257 1.88 -12.18 1.69
C SER A 257 0.64 -12.84 1.11
N PHE A 258 0.63 -13.06 -0.21
CA PHE A 258 -0.37 -13.90 -0.85
C PHE A 258 0.13 -14.63 -2.10
N ASP A 259 -0.41 -15.83 -2.34
CA ASP A 259 0.08 -16.70 -3.43
C ASP A 259 -0.91 -16.90 -4.59
N GLN A 260 -2.17 -16.44 -4.51
CA GLN A 260 -3.10 -16.50 -5.64
C GLN A 260 -3.80 -15.17 -5.92
N TYR A 261 -4.79 -14.78 -5.12
CA TYR A 261 -5.62 -13.61 -5.43
C TYR A 261 -5.82 -12.73 -4.21
N PHE A 262 -5.60 -11.43 -4.39
CA PHE A 262 -6.11 -10.38 -3.51
C PHE A 262 -7.05 -9.53 -4.35
N THR A 263 -8.36 -9.73 -4.20
CA THR A 263 -9.39 -9.05 -4.99
C THR A 263 -10.17 -8.07 -4.14
N THR A 264 -10.44 -6.88 -4.64
CA THR A 264 -11.41 -5.96 -4.06
C THR A 264 -12.38 -5.44 -5.11
N ILE A 265 -13.66 -5.49 -4.78
CA ILE A 265 -14.74 -4.74 -5.45
C ILE A 265 -15.42 -3.78 -4.45
N SER A 266 -14.83 -3.63 -3.26
CA SER A 266 -15.31 -2.73 -2.22
C SER A 266 -14.99 -1.28 -2.56
N THR A 267 -15.90 -0.36 -2.24
CA THR A 267 -15.64 1.08 -2.30
C THR A 267 -14.77 1.56 -1.14
N ALA A 268 -14.67 0.77 -0.07
CA ALA A 268 -13.79 1.04 1.05
C ALA A 268 -12.33 0.75 0.65
N PRO A 269 -11.36 1.56 1.12
CA PRO A 269 -10.00 1.49 0.60
C PRO A 269 -9.21 0.31 1.18
N VAL A 270 -8.33 -0.26 0.36
CA VAL A 270 -7.20 -1.10 0.77
C VAL A 270 -5.98 -0.19 0.95
N LYS A 271 -5.41 -0.13 2.15
CA LYS A 271 -4.31 0.76 2.52
C LYS A 271 -3.10 -0.01 3.00
N LEU A 272 -1.93 0.19 2.38
CA LEU A 272 -0.64 -0.26 2.93
C LEU A 272 0.21 0.98 3.18
N LYS A 273 0.71 1.14 4.41
CA LYS A 273 1.41 2.35 4.87
C LYS A 273 2.67 2.00 5.66
N ASN A 274 3.55 2.99 5.83
CA ASN A 274 4.68 2.93 6.77
C ASN A 274 5.58 1.70 6.59
N PHE A 275 6.18 1.53 5.41
CA PHE A 275 7.12 0.44 5.10
C PHE A 275 6.50 -0.96 5.15
N CYS A 276 5.22 -1.07 4.77
CA CYS A 276 4.62 -2.38 4.49
C CYS A 276 5.34 -3.06 3.32
N ILE A 277 5.55 -4.37 3.45
CA ILE A 277 6.02 -5.23 2.36
C ILE A 277 4.83 -6.00 1.82
N LEU A 278 4.55 -5.85 0.53
CA LEU A 278 3.64 -6.71 -0.19
C LEU A 278 4.44 -7.78 -0.93
N GLN A 279 4.29 -9.03 -0.50
CA GLN A 279 5.05 -10.15 -1.00
C GLN A 279 4.16 -11.16 -1.72
N SER A 280 4.70 -11.75 -2.77
CA SER A 280 4.15 -12.94 -3.38
C SER A 280 5.24 -13.78 -4.03
N THR A 281 5.20 -15.09 -3.76
CA THR A 281 6.21 -16.03 -4.27
C THR A 281 5.82 -16.64 -5.62
N ALA A 282 4.53 -16.62 -5.97
CA ALA A 282 3.97 -17.21 -7.17
C ALA A 282 3.85 -16.19 -8.31
N ALA A 283 4.32 -16.58 -9.51
CA ALA A 283 4.21 -15.74 -10.71
C ALA A 283 2.75 -15.55 -11.17
N THR A 284 1.84 -16.45 -10.74
CA THR A 284 0.41 -16.39 -11.07
C THR A 284 -0.39 -15.50 -10.13
N SER A 285 0.23 -14.89 -9.12
CA SER A 285 -0.50 -14.09 -8.15
C SER A 285 -1.02 -12.79 -8.76
N GLN A 286 -2.22 -12.39 -8.35
CA GLN A 286 -2.87 -11.18 -8.87
C GLN A 286 -3.48 -10.36 -7.73
N MET A 287 -3.19 -9.06 -7.75
CA MET A 287 -3.96 -8.09 -6.99
C MET A 287 -4.95 -7.40 -7.92
N VAL A 288 -6.25 -7.57 -7.67
CA VAL A 288 -7.32 -7.13 -8.58
C VAL A 288 -8.20 -6.11 -7.88
N ALA A 289 -8.43 -4.96 -8.51
CA ALA A 289 -9.35 -3.93 -8.03
C ALA A 289 -10.36 -3.54 -9.13
N SER A 290 -11.65 -3.48 -8.80
CA SER A 290 -12.73 -3.11 -9.75
C SER A 290 -13.85 -2.30 -9.07
N TYR A 291 -14.94 -1.98 -9.78
CA TYR A 291 -16.16 -1.33 -9.21
C TYR A 291 -15.90 -0.11 -8.29
N ASN A 292 -15.01 0.80 -8.70
CA ASN A 292 -14.61 2.00 -7.93
C ASN A 292 -13.75 1.73 -6.68
N SER A 293 -13.16 0.54 -6.53
CA SER A 293 -12.23 0.25 -5.44
C SER A 293 -11.01 1.18 -5.44
N ILE A 294 -10.48 1.43 -4.24
CA ILE A 294 -9.29 2.26 -4.04
C ILE A 294 -8.18 1.42 -3.41
N LEU A 295 -7.06 1.29 -4.10
CA LEU A 295 -5.79 0.81 -3.56
C LEU A 295 -4.92 2.02 -3.22
N TYR A 296 -4.43 2.11 -2.00
CA TYR A 296 -3.57 3.19 -1.53
C TYR A 296 -2.30 2.62 -0.92
N PHE A 297 -1.16 2.96 -1.50
CA PHE A 297 0.15 2.51 -1.06
C PHE A 297 1.03 3.71 -0.73
N GLU A 298 1.53 3.74 0.50
CA GLU A 298 2.38 4.80 1.02
C GLU A 298 3.63 4.16 1.61
N ASN A 299 4.82 4.55 1.12
CA ASN A 299 6.09 3.98 1.59
C ASN A 299 6.04 2.43 1.54
N THR A 300 5.73 1.85 0.39
CA THR A 300 5.45 0.40 0.25
C THR A 300 6.52 -0.29 -0.59
N ILE A 301 6.96 -1.47 -0.15
CA ILE A 301 7.92 -2.32 -0.84
C ILE A 301 7.17 -3.47 -1.51
N PHE A 302 7.44 -3.72 -2.79
CA PHE A 302 6.83 -4.80 -3.56
C PHE A 302 7.86 -5.90 -3.84
N ASP A 303 7.73 -7.03 -3.16
CA ASP A 303 8.46 -8.28 -3.46
C ASP A 303 7.52 -9.32 -4.09
N MET A 304 6.98 -8.98 -5.26
CA MET A 304 5.92 -9.74 -5.92
C MET A 304 6.38 -10.23 -7.29
N LYS A 305 6.14 -11.51 -7.61
CA LYS A 305 6.29 -12.05 -8.99
C LYS A 305 5.03 -11.92 -9.86
N GLY A 306 3.92 -11.58 -9.23
CA GLY A 306 2.60 -11.44 -9.84
C GLY A 306 2.38 -10.09 -10.53
N GLN A 307 1.10 -9.72 -10.68
CA GLN A 307 0.69 -8.48 -11.34
C GLN A 307 -0.48 -7.80 -10.62
N PHE A 308 -0.67 -6.51 -10.93
CA PHE A 308 -1.87 -5.77 -10.57
C PHE A 308 -2.80 -5.66 -11.77
N ILE A 309 -4.10 -5.76 -11.51
CA ILE A 309 -5.15 -5.57 -12.51
C ILE A 309 -6.18 -4.59 -11.94
N LEU A 310 -6.30 -3.42 -12.55
CA LEU A 310 -7.33 -2.44 -12.24
C LEU A 310 -8.36 -2.38 -13.36
N ARG A 311 -9.64 -2.36 -13.00
CA ARG A 311 -10.77 -2.35 -13.94
C ARG A 311 -11.82 -1.31 -13.55
N ASP A 312 -12.75 -1.08 -14.46
CA ASP A 312 -13.90 -0.19 -14.29
C ASP A 312 -13.43 1.23 -13.90
N ASN A 313 -13.82 1.78 -12.75
CA ASN A 313 -13.29 3.05 -12.25
C ASN A 313 -12.38 2.87 -11.01
N ALA A 314 -11.74 1.72 -10.87
CA ALA A 314 -10.83 1.49 -9.75
C ALA A 314 -9.64 2.48 -9.78
N GLN A 315 -9.17 2.87 -8.59
CA GLN A 315 -8.05 3.80 -8.43
C GLN A 315 -6.90 3.13 -7.68
N LEU A 316 -5.68 3.32 -8.19
CA LEU A 316 -4.44 3.02 -7.48
C LEU A 316 -3.71 4.32 -7.20
N ILE A 317 -3.48 4.58 -5.93
CA ILE A 317 -2.82 5.79 -5.44
C ILE A 317 -1.48 5.39 -4.83
N PHE A 318 -0.42 5.92 -5.42
CA PHE A 318 0.92 5.84 -4.86
C PHE A 318 1.24 7.15 -4.15
N ALA A 319 1.58 7.03 -2.86
CA ALA A 319 2.08 8.11 -2.03
C ALA A 319 3.54 7.84 -1.65
N ASP A 320 4.40 8.80 -1.93
CA ASP A 320 5.82 8.76 -1.54
C ASP A 320 6.58 7.53 -2.10
N LEU A 321 7.37 6.81 -1.28
CA LEU A 321 8.28 5.77 -1.78
C LEU A 321 7.55 4.49 -2.20
N ILE A 322 7.71 4.10 -3.47
CA ILE A 322 7.25 2.81 -4.01
C ILE A 322 8.47 2.06 -4.54
N LEU A 323 8.76 0.89 -3.95
CA LEU A 323 9.99 0.16 -4.24
C LEU A 323 9.71 -1.26 -4.76
N PRO A 324 9.67 -1.48 -6.08
CA PRO A 324 9.61 -2.82 -6.65
C PRO A 324 10.99 -3.49 -6.62
N ILE A 325 11.12 -4.56 -5.85
CA ILE A 325 12.34 -5.39 -5.78
C ILE A 325 12.39 -6.36 -6.98
N ARG A 326 11.23 -6.76 -7.47
CA ARG A 326 11.06 -7.62 -8.64
C ARG A 326 10.23 -6.90 -9.70
N PRO A 327 10.48 -7.16 -11.01
CA PRO A 327 9.71 -6.55 -12.07
C PRO A 327 8.22 -6.69 -11.80
N LEU A 328 7.51 -5.57 -11.80
CA LEU A 328 6.10 -5.50 -11.47
C LEU A 328 5.32 -4.89 -12.62
N THR A 329 4.26 -5.57 -13.05
CA THR A 329 3.35 -5.06 -14.07
C THR A 329 2.01 -4.69 -13.45
N ILE A 330 1.53 -3.50 -13.81
CA ILE A 330 0.22 -2.99 -13.42
C ILE A 330 -0.59 -2.72 -14.69
N LYS A 331 -1.65 -3.49 -14.88
CA LYS A 331 -2.56 -3.38 -16.03
C LYS A 331 -3.82 -2.61 -15.64
N LEU A 332 -4.21 -1.64 -16.45
CA LEU A 332 -5.42 -0.84 -16.28
C LEU A 332 -6.37 -1.13 -17.44
N PHE A 333 -7.67 -1.20 -17.15
CA PHE A 333 -8.75 -1.42 -18.11
C PHE A 333 -9.94 -0.51 -17.81
N GLY A 334 -10.80 -0.25 -18.79
CA GLY A 334 -11.95 0.64 -18.64
C GLY A 334 -11.51 2.07 -18.31
N ASN A 335 -12.09 2.67 -17.26
CA ASN A 335 -11.76 4.01 -16.77
C ASN A 335 -10.84 3.97 -15.53
N ALA A 336 -10.10 2.87 -15.34
CA ALA A 336 -9.24 2.70 -14.18
C ALA A 336 -8.14 3.76 -14.18
N LYS A 337 -7.73 4.18 -12.98
CA LYS A 337 -6.81 5.31 -12.82
C LYS A 337 -5.67 5.02 -11.87
N ILE A 338 -4.47 5.42 -12.27
CA ILE A 338 -3.33 5.55 -11.37
C ILE A 338 -3.10 7.02 -11.05
N LYS A 339 -2.88 7.32 -9.78
CA LYS A 339 -2.43 8.63 -9.30
C LYS A 339 -1.11 8.46 -8.56
N TYR A 340 -0.09 9.13 -9.03
CA TYR A 340 1.19 9.24 -8.34
C TYR A 340 1.29 10.62 -7.70
N GLN A 341 1.29 10.66 -6.36
CA GLN A 341 1.25 11.89 -5.59
C GLN A 341 2.37 11.87 -4.55
N SER A 342 3.27 12.86 -4.59
CA SER A 342 4.14 13.11 -3.44
C SER A 342 3.35 13.86 -2.37
N THR A 343 3.35 13.40 -1.12
CA THR A 343 2.82 14.20 -0.01
C THR A 343 3.84 15.22 0.49
N TRP A 344 5.12 14.98 0.19
CA TRP A 344 6.22 15.86 0.55
C TRP A 344 6.39 17.00 -0.46
N PHE A 345 5.87 18.17 -0.12
CA PHE A 345 6.16 19.43 -0.81
C PHE A 345 7.60 19.87 -0.51
N GLY A 346 8.57 19.42 -1.31
CA GLY A 346 9.90 20.04 -1.36
C GLY A 346 11.06 19.06 -1.55
N GLY A 347 11.53 18.96 -2.79
CA GLY A 347 12.88 18.47 -3.10
C GLY A 347 13.04 16.95 -3.05
N GLY A 348 12.70 16.29 -4.15
CA GLY A 348 13.22 14.95 -4.41
C GLY A 348 14.76 14.96 -4.41
N LEU A 349 15.37 14.09 -3.59
CA LEU A 349 16.74 13.56 -3.69
C LEU A 349 17.22 12.84 -2.42
N SER A 350 16.50 12.92 -1.28
CA SER A 350 17.07 12.49 0.01
C SER A 350 16.84 11.03 0.41
N PHE A 351 15.95 10.26 -0.23
CA PHE A 351 15.57 8.94 0.31
C PHE A 351 16.39 7.76 -0.22
N MET A 352 16.94 7.79 -1.44
CA MET A 352 17.89 6.74 -1.87
C MET A 352 19.18 6.75 -1.03
N LYS A 353 19.56 7.89 -0.45
CA LYS A 353 20.67 8.00 0.52
C LYS A 353 20.32 7.47 1.93
N GLN A 354 19.04 7.41 2.30
CA GLN A 354 18.61 6.80 3.56
C GLN A 354 18.47 5.29 3.45
N ALA A 355 18.02 4.77 2.30
CA ALA A 355 17.97 3.33 2.05
C ALA A 355 19.37 2.69 2.08
N SER A 356 20.42 3.41 1.65
CA SER A 356 21.82 2.95 1.76
C SER A 356 22.41 3.05 3.18
N ASN A 357 21.77 3.78 4.09
CA ASN A 357 22.21 3.95 5.48
C ASN A 357 21.35 3.17 6.50
N LEU A 358 20.39 2.37 6.04
CA LEU A 358 19.70 1.38 6.86
C LEU A 358 20.59 0.13 6.98
N ASP A 359 21.78 0.30 7.56
CA ASP A 359 22.71 -0.77 7.84
C ASP A 359 22.22 -1.51 9.09
N VAL A 360 21.38 -2.54 8.88
CA VAL A 360 21.01 -3.48 9.93
C VAL A 360 22.17 -4.46 10.05
N THR A 361 23.18 -4.10 10.83
CA THR A 361 24.25 -5.02 11.23
C THR A 361 23.65 -6.28 11.85
N PRO A 362 23.86 -7.47 11.28
CA PRO A 362 23.48 -8.70 11.94
C PRO A 362 24.51 -9.01 13.03
N GLU A 363 24.10 -8.99 14.30
CA GLU A 363 24.90 -9.59 15.38
C GLU A 363 25.11 -11.08 15.07
N THR A 364 26.28 -11.40 14.55
CA THR A 364 26.73 -12.77 14.31
C THR A 364 27.42 -13.26 15.57
N THR A 365 26.67 -13.89 16.46
CA THR A 365 27.26 -14.69 17.54
C THR A 365 27.72 -16.03 16.95
N THR A 366 29.01 -16.12 16.65
CA THR A 366 29.68 -17.37 16.30
C THR A 366 29.88 -18.21 17.57
N THR A 367 29.24 -19.38 17.65
CA THR A 367 29.61 -20.42 18.61
C THR A 367 30.04 -21.68 17.86
N THR A 368 31.31 -22.01 18.01
CA THR A 368 31.93 -23.27 17.58
C THR A 368 31.85 -24.25 18.76
N SER A 369 31.24 -25.44 18.57
CA SER A 369 31.61 -26.61 19.38
C SER A 369 31.25 -27.95 18.71
N THR A 370 32.17 -28.88 18.89
CA THR A 370 32.24 -30.29 18.43
C THR A 370 31.42 -31.20 19.38
N PRO A 371 30.89 -32.37 18.94
CA PRO A 371 29.90 -33.11 19.73
C PRO A 371 30.53 -34.14 20.68
N THR A 372 29.95 -34.30 21.88
CA THR A 372 29.93 -35.56 22.65
C THR A 372 28.68 -35.57 23.56
N PRO A 373 27.90 -36.67 23.66
CA PRO A 373 26.60 -36.65 24.32
C PRO A 373 26.67 -37.10 25.79
N THR A 374 25.92 -36.44 26.66
CA THR A 374 25.36 -37.00 27.91
C THR A 374 24.11 -36.18 28.27
N PRO A 375 22.93 -36.80 28.53
CA PRO A 375 21.71 -36.05 28.79
C PRO A 375 21.54 -35.78 30.29
N THR A 376 21.48 -34.50 30.65
CA THR A 376 20.91 -34.04 31.92
C THR A 376 19.79 -33.06 31.57
N PRO A 377 18.57 -33.21 32.13
CA PRO A 377 17.43 -32.38 31.74
C PRO A 377 17.51 -31.04 32.49
N THR A 378 17.90 -29.98 31.79
CA THR A 378 17.82 -28.60 32.30
C THR A 378 16.68 -27.88 31.59
N SER A 379 15.84 -27.24 32.40
CA SER A 379 14.67 -26.44 32.05
C SER A 379 14.89 -25.49 30.87
N THR A 380 14.05 -25.62 29.84
CA THR A 380 13.95 -24.67 28.73
C THR A 380 13.29 -23.37 29.19
N GLN A 381 14.10 -22.35 29.42
CA GLN A 381 13.64 -20.96 29.37
C GLN A 381 13.19 -20.66 27.94
N SER A 382 11.91 -20.35 27.78
CA SER A 382 11.30 -19.92 26.52
C SER A 382 11.87 -18.56 26.13
N THR A 383 12.80 -18.54 25.17
CA THR A 383 13.19 -17.32 24.46
C THR A 383 11.99 -16.86 23.63
N GLN A 384 11.42 -15.72 24.03
CA GLN A 384 10.35 -15.05 23.30
C GLN A 384 10.84 -14.73 21.87
N PRO A 385 10.20 -15.23 20.80
CA PRO A 385 10.59 -14.83 19.46
C PRO A 385 10.21 -13.37 19.30
N ASN A 386 11.23 -12.50 19.24
CA ASN A 386 11.05 -11.12 18.89
C ASN A 386 10.67 -11.09 17.41
N THR A 387 9.38 -11.15 17.10
CA THR A 387 8.84 -11.17 15.72
C THR A 387 8.86 -9.78 15.08
N GLN A 388 9.79 -8.91 15.49
CA GLN A 388 10.06 -7.70 14.74
C GLN A 388 10.78 -8.14 13.46
N SER A 389 10.05 -8.12 12.36
CA SER A 389 10.57 -8.42 11.02
C SER A 389 11.77 -7.49 10.77
N ASN A 390 12.98 -8.03 10.81
CA ASN A 390 14.16 -7.31 10.31
C ASN A 390 14.01 -7.20 8.79
N ILE A 391 13.34 -6.14 8.35
CA ILE A 391 13.13 -5.83 6.94
C ILE A 391 14.49 -5.43 6.37
N THR A 392 15.14 -6.35 5.67
CA THR A 392 16.32 -6.01 4.87
C THR A 392 15.83 -5.47 3.54
N VAL A 393 16.08 -4.18 3.27
CA VAL A 393 15.71 -3.54 1.99
C VAL A 393 16.74 -3.97 0.93
N PRO A 394 16.33 -4.67 -0.15
CA PRO A 394 17.26 -5.04 -1.21
C PRO A 394 17.81 -3.81 -1.93
N THR A 395 19.08 -3.86 -2.34
CA THR A 395 19.78 -2.74 -2.99
C THR A 395 19.50 -2.63 -4.49
N THR A 396 18.86 -3.64 -5.10
CA THR A 396 18.50 -3.65 -6.52
C THR A 396 17.05 -3.25 -6.72
N ILE A 397 16.82 -2.12 -7.38
CA ILE A 397 15.48 -1.67 -7.81
C ILE A 397 15.21 -2.26 -9.20
N SER A 398 14.06 -2.89 -9.36
CA SER A 398 13.62 -3.46 -10.64
C SER A 398 12.70 -2.49 -11.40
N THR A 399 12.39 -2.82 -12.65
CA THR A 399 11.50 -2.01 -13.48
C THR A 399 10.04 -2.12 -13.03
N LEU A 400 9.35 -0.98 -12.95
CA LEU A 400 7.90 -0.91 -12.81
C LEU A 400 7.27 -0.67 -14.19
N SER A 401 6.29 -1.48 -14.58
CA SER A 401 5.59 -1.33 -15.85
C SER A 401 4.11 -1.00 -15.67
N PHE A 402 3.64 0.03 -16.34
CA PHE A 402 2.22 0.38 -16.46
C PHE A 402 1.71 0.01 -17.85
N GLU A 403 0.60 -0.70 -17.93
CA GLU A 403 -0.05 -1.06 -19.21
C GLU A 403 -1.47 -0.49 -19.20
N LEU A 404 -1.66 0.59 -19.95
CA LEU A 404 -2.92 1.31 -20.09
C LEU A 404 -3.70 0.70 -21.27
N ASN A 405 -4.90 0.22 -20.98
CA ASN A 405 -5.87 -0.25 -21.97
C ASN A 405 -7.16 0.58 -21.87
N ASP A 406 -7.94 0.60 -22.95
CA ASP A 406 -9.19 1.35 -23.06
C ASP A 406 -9.01 2.83 -22.67
N ASN A 407 -9.90 3.41 -21.86
CA ASN A 407 -9.91 4.82 -21.43
C ASN A 407 -9.16 5.04 -20.11
N SER A 408 -8.21 4.16 -19.77
CA SER A 408 -7.52 4.24 -18.48
C SER A 408 -6.59 5.45 -18.39
N VAL A 409 -6.31 5.91 -17.17
CA VAL A 409 -5.56 7.16 -16.95
C VAL A 409 -4.38 6.93 -16.02
N LEU A 410 -3.20 7.34 -16.46
CA LEU A 410 -2.04 7.54 -15.59
C LEU A 410 -1.88 9.05 -15.33
N GLU A 411 -2.03 9.46 -14.08
CA GLU A 411 -1.82 10.85 -13.65
C GLU A 411 -0.66 10.92 -12.65
N VAL A 412 0.34 11.76 -12.95
CA VAL A 412 1.54 11.93 -12.13
C VAL A 412 1.70 13.40 -11.79
N THR A 413 1.79 13.71 -10.50
CA THR A 413 1.84 15.09 -10.02
C THR A 413 2.94 15.26 -9.00
N ASN A 414 3.83 16.25 -9.21
CA ASN A 414 4.92 16.59 -8.28
C ASN A 414 5.79 15.39 -7.90
N ASN A 415 6.30 14.63 -8.88
CA ASN A 415 6.96 13.35 -8.62
C ASN A 415 8.16 13.08 -9.53
N ILE A 416 9.00 12.13 -9.12
CA ILE A 416 10.13 11.62 -9.89
C ILE A 416 9.86 10.16 -10.22
N LEU A 417 9.66 9.86 -11.50
CA LEU A 417 9.56 8.50 -11.99
C LEU A 417 10.96 8.00 -12.37
N ASN A 418 11.36 6.85 -11.85
CA ASN A 418 12.67 6.27 -12.14
C ASN A 418 12.53 4.79 -12.54
N ASN A 419 13.17 4.39 -13.63
CA ASN A 419 13.16 3.01 -14.15
C ASN A 419 11.73 2.49 -14.41
N ILE A 420 10.91 3.29 -15.08
CA ILE A 420 9.50 2.97 -15.38
C ILE A 420 9.30 2.74 -16.87
N ASN A 421 8.52 1.73 -17.21
CA ASN A 421 7.99 1.53 -18.54
C ASN A 421 6.48 1.83 -18.55
N ILE A 422 6.01 2.67 -19.48
CA ILE A 422 4.59 2.98 -19.66
C ILE A 422 4.20 2.53 -21.05
N ILE A 423 3.24 1.62 -21.15
CA ILE A 423 2.72 1.11 -22.41
C ILE A 423 1.25 1.53 -22.51
N ASN A 424 0.89 2.29 -23.54
CA ASN A 424 -0.47 2.66 -23.82
C ASN A 424 -0.94 1.98 -25.11
N ASN A 425 -1.67 0.87 -24.96
CA ASN A 425 -2.12 0.01 -26.06
C ASN A 425 -3.50 0.41 -26.61
N GLY A 426 -4.11 1.50 -26.09
CA GLY A 426 -5.48 1.89 -26.42
C GLY A 426 -5.69 3.41 -26.39
N GLU A 427 -6.87 3.83 -25.95
CA GLU A 427 -7.26 5.24 -25.81
C GLU A 427 -6.85 5.83 -24.45
N GLY A 428 -5.86 5.21 -23.79
CA GLY A 428 -5.42 5.59 -22.46
C GLY A 428 -4.83 7.00 -22.46
N THR A 429 -4.88 7.67 -21.31
CA THR A 429 -4.35 9.03 -21.17
C THR A 429 -3.19 9.06 -20.18
N ILE A 430 -2.07 9.66 -20.59
CA ILE A 430 -0.89 9.87 -19.74
C ILE A 430 -0.77 11.37 -19.46
N LEU A 431 -0.90 11.74 -18.19
CA LEU A 431 -0.92 13.12 -17.71
C LEU A 431 0.22 13.38 -16.72
N PHE A 432 1.06 14.37 -17.04
CA PHE A 432 2.09 14.90 -16.17
C PHE A 432 1.71 16.32 -15.72
N ASN A 433 1.46 16.48 -14.43
CA ASN A 433 0.98 17.73 -13.85
C ASN A 433 2.03 18.34 -12.91
N ASN A 434 2.15 19.67 -12.93
CA ASN A 434 3.14 20.43 -12.15
C ASN A 434 4.57 19.98 -12.46
N ASN A 435 5.41 19.70 -11.45
CA ASN A 435 6.82 19.35 -11.66
C ASN A 435 7.01 17.84 -11.67
N VAL A 436 7.34 17.26 -12.83
CA VAL A 436 7.61 15.83 -12.99
C VAL A 436 8.99 15.63 -13.59
N THR A 437 9.79 14.75 -12.97
CA THR A 437 11.06 14.29 -13.55
C THR A 437 10.91 12.84 -13.98
N LEU A 438 11.28 12.55 -15.22
CA LEU A 438 11.33 11.22 -15.80
C LEU A 438 12.80 10.80 -15.93
N SER A 439 13.22 9.79 -15.18
CA SER A 439 14.59 9.26 -15.17
C SER A 439 14.60 7.81 -15.65
N ASN A 440 15.27 7.53 -16.77
CA ASN A 440 15.29 6.19 -17.36
C ASN A 440 13.87 5.64 -17.56
N VAL A 441 13.01 6.44 -18.18
CA VAL A 441 11.60 6.12 -18.44
C VAL A 441 11.38 5.89 -19.93
N THR A 442 10.64 4.85 -20.27
CA THR A 442 10.14 4.62 -21.63
C THR A 442 8.62 4.74 -21.65
N ILE A 443 8.09 5.45 -22.64
CA ILE A 443 6.65 5.61 -22.85
C ILE A 443 6.31 5.18 -24.27
N GLU A 444 5.49 4.15 -24.43
CA GLU A 444 4.84 3.78 -25.69
C GLU A 444 3.46 4.43 -25.72
N GLY A 445 3.32 5.57 -26.42
CA GLY A 445 2.08 6.33 -26.46
C GLY A 445 2.26 7.84 -26.32
N SER A 446 1.17 8.57 -26.55
CA SER A 446 1.16 10.04 -26.45
C SER A 446 1.01 10.50 -24.99
N ALA A 447 1.61 11.64 -24.67
CA ALA A 447 1.60 12.21 -23.32
C ALA A 447 1.22 13.70 -23.31
N ILE A 448 0.62 14.15 -22.21
CA ILE A 448 0.24 15.54 -21.99
C ILE A 448 0.94 16.02 -20.72
N ALA A 449 1.65 17.14 -20.81
CA ALA A 449 2.34 17.79 -19.71
C ALA A 449 1.80 19.21 -19.49
N SER A 450 1.33 19.50 -18.27
CA SER A 450 0.74 20.79 -17.90
C SER A 450 1.62 21.66 -17.00
N GLY A 451 2.84 21.20 -16.68
CA GLY A 451 3.82 21.92 -15.87
C GLY A 451 5.26 21.67 -16.34
N SER A 452 6.22 21.62 -15.42
CA SER A 452 7.62 21.32 -15.74
C SER A 452 7.84 19.82 -15.88
N LEU A 453 8.21 19.36 -17.07
CA LEU A 453 8.62 18.00 -17.38
C LEU A 453 10.13 17.96 -17.64
N GLU A 454 10.86 17.34 -16.72
CA GLU A 454 12.29 17.08 -16.87
C GLU A 454 12.51 15.68 -17.44
N LEU A 455 13.26 15.58 -18.54
CA LEU A 455 13.68 14.33 -19.14
C LEU A 455 15.11 14.00 -18.69
N ASN A 456 15.37 12.75 -18.29
CA ASN A 456 16.71 12.27 -18.01
C ASN A 456 16.85 10.84 -18.53
N LYS A 457 17.45 10.68 -19.71
CA LYS A 457 17.52 9.39 -20.43
C LYS A 457 16.11 8.82 -20.67
N THR A 458 15.18 9.69 -21.02
CA THR A 458 13.78 9.34 -21.27
C THR A 458 13.50 9.18 -22.76
N THR A 459 12.69 8.19 -23.11
CA THR A 459 12.19 7.98 -24.48
C THR A 459 10.67 7.97 -24.48
N ILE A 460 10.06 8.80 -25.33
CA ILE A 460 8.61 8.86 -25.54
C ILE A 460 8.32 8.51 -26.99
N ASN A 461 7.75 7.34 -27.23
CA ASN A 461 7.31 6.83 -28.52
C ASN A 461 5.86 7.26 -28.79
N GLY A 462 5.68 8.56 -29.03
CA GLY A 462 4.37 9.16 -29.28
C GLY A 462 4.43 10.68 -29.30
N ASN A 463 3.27 11.31 -29.52
CA ASN A 463 3.17 12.76 -29.54
C ASN A 463 3.17 13.31 -28.11
N VAL A 464 3.77 14.49 -27.92
CA VAL A 464 3.77 15.22 -26.65
C VAL A 464 3.06 16.56 -26.82
N ILE A 465 2.11 16.83 -25.94
CA ILE A 465 1.51 18.16 -25.78
C ILE A 465 2.05 18.73 -24.48
N ASN A 466 2.90 19.75 -24.55
CA ASN A 466 3.48 20.41 -23.38
C ASN A 466 2.96 21.84 -23.28
N SER A 467 2.26 22.16 -22.19
CA SER A 467 1.85 23.54 -21.89
C SER A 467 2.71 24.24 -20.83
N GLY A 468 3.67 23.53 -20.21
CA GLY A 468 4.62 24.09 -19.25
C GLY A 468 6.07 24.07 -19.75
N ASN A 469 7.02 23.66 -18.92
CA ASN A 469 8.44 23.63 -19.28
C ASN A 469 8.86 22.21 -19.68
N LEU A 470 9.67 22.03 -20.71
CA LEU A 470 10.27 20.76 -21.09
C LEU A 470 11.79 20.91 -21.13
N PHE A 471 12.53 20.21 -20.28
CA PHE A 471 13.99 20.36 -20.20
C PHE A 471 14.69 19.03 -19.88
N GLY A 472 16.02 19.03 -19.84
CA GLY A 472 16.87 17.88 -19.57
C GLY A 472 17.37 17.17 -20.84
N SER A 473 17.51 15.85 -20.77
CA SER A 473 18.01 14.95 -21.82
C SER A 473 17.02 13.83 -22.12
N GLY A 474 16.53 13.78 -23.36
CA GLY A 474 15.58 12.75 -23.79
C GLY A 474 15.22 12.80 -25.26
N THR A 475 14.48 11.78 -25.71
CA THR A 475 14.03 11.62 -27.09
C THR A 475 12.51 11.47 -27.14
N ILE A 476 11.87 12.23 -28.03
CA ILE A 476 10.45 12.12 -28.37
C ILE A 476 10.37 11.59 -29.80
N ASN A 477 9.97 10.34 -29.99
CA ASN A 477 9.74 9.70 -31.27
C ASN A 477 8.32 9.97 -31.75
N GLY A 478 8.02 11.25 -31.98
CA GLY A 478 6.71 11.76 -32.37
C GLY A 478 6.73 13.28 -32.46
N GLY A 479 5.57 13.89 -32.66
CA GLY A 479 5.43 15.34 -32.69
C GLY A 479 5.46 15.97 -31.29
N LEU A 480 5.91 17.22 -31.20
CA LEU A 480 5.83 18.05 -30.00
C LEU A 480 5.04 19.33 -30.29
N THR A 481 3.93 19.51 -29.58
CA THR A 481 3.20 20.77 -29.51
C THR A 481 3.51 21.43 -28.18
N ASN A 482 4.21 22.56 -28.21
CA ASN A 482 4.69 23.24 -27.01
C ASN A 482 4.13 24.65 -26.90
N THR A 483 3.52 25.00 -25.76
CA THR A 483 3.09 26.38 -25.50
C THR A 483 3.88 27.09 -24.41
N GLY A 484 4.83 26.41 -23.74
CA GLY A 484 5.70 26.98 -22.72
C GLY A 484 7.18 26.98 -23.09
N ASN A 485 8.09 26.61 -22.19
CA ASN A 485 9.53 26.70 -22.41
C ASN A 485 10.13 25.35 -22.81
N ILE A 486 11.11 25.35 -23.72
CA ILE A 486 11.91 24.17 -24.06
C ILE A 486 13.37 24.46 -23.74
N GLY A 487 13.99 23.55 -23.00
CA GLY A 487 15.32 23.76 -22.45
C GLY A 487 15.37 24.84 -21.37
N SER A 488 16.58 25.13 -20.94
CA SER A 488 16.91 26.09 -19.90
C SER A 488 18.13 26.88 -20.37
N ALA A 489 18.12 28.18 -20.10
CA ALA A 489 19.31 29.02 -20.27
C ALA A 489 20.29 28.88 -19.09
N PHE A 490 20.01 28.00 -18.13
CA PHE A 490 20.81 27.79 -16.91
C PHE A 490 21.37 26.37 -16.81
N ASP A 491 20.87 25.44 -17.62
CA ASP A 491 21.27 24.04 -17.62
C ASP A 491 21.53 23.57 -19.05
N VAL A 492 22.40 22.57 -19.22
CA VAL A 492 22.66 21.96 -20.53
C VAL A 492 21.56 20.96 -20.85
N ASN A 493 20.90 21.15 -22.00
CA ASN A 493 19.75 20.35 -22.43
C ASN A 493 20.07 19.59 -23.73
N GLN A 494 19.65 18.33 -23.83
CA GLN A 494 19.84 17.51 -25.03
C GLN A 494 18.51 16.83 -25.39
N ILE A 495 17.69 17.55 -26.15
CA ILE A 495 16.35 17.09 -26.51
C ILE A 495 16.31 16.75 -27.99
N VAL A 496 15.84 15.54 -28.30
CA VAL A 496 15.63 15.07 -29.66
C VAL A 496 14.14 14.88 -29.90
N ILE A 497 13.61 15.43 -30.98
CA ILE A 497 12.21 15.34 -31.41
C ILE A 497 12.22 14.75 -32.83
N GLN A 498 11.88 13.47 -32.95
CA GLN A 498 11.80 12.76 -34.22
C GLN A 498 10.40 12.90 -34.85
N GLY A 499 9.97 14.15 -35.06
CA GLY A 499 8.65 14.46 -35.60
C GLY A 499 8.43 15.96 -35.77
N ALA A 500 7.19 16.35 -36.03
CA ALA A 500 6.81 17.74 -36.21
C ALA A 500 6.90 18.52 -34.89
N PHE A 501 7.41 19.74 -34.94
CA PHE A 501 7.47 20.67 -33.83
C PHE A 501 6.58 21.88 -34.11
N SER A 502 5.71 22.21 -33.16
CA SER A 502 4.89 23.43 -33.21
C SER A 502 4.93 24.18 -31.89
N SER A 503 5.00 25.52 -31.97
CA SER A 503 4.98 26.37 -30.78
C SER A 503 3.97 27.52 -30.85
N SER A 504 3.61 28.05 -29.68
CA SER A 504 2.91 29.34 -29.58
C SER A 504 3.90 30.51 -29.63
N SER A 505 3.40 31.73 -29.81
CA SER A 505 4.19 32.96 -29.73
C SER A 505 4.71 33.27 -28.31
N ALA A 506 4.07 32.70 -27.29
CA ALA A 506 4.50 32.82 -25.89
C ALA A 506 5.60 31.82 -25.51
N SER A 507 5.93 30.87 -26.39
CA SER A 507 6.93 29.83 -26.10
C SER A 507 8.34 30.39 -26.10
N THR A 508 9.24 29.80 -25.30
CA THR A 508 10.67 30.11 -25.37
C THR A 508 11.53 28.86 -25.55
N ILE A 509 12.69 29.01 -26.20
CA ILE A 509 13.74 27.98 -26.22
C ILE A 509 14.94 28.51 -25.43
N GLY A 510 15.27 27.87 -24.31
CA GLY A 510 16.42 28.18 -23.48
C GLY A 510 17.64 27.35 -23.88
N ILE A 511 18.75 28.03 -24.17
CA ILE A 511 20.03 27.44 -24.58
C ILE A 511 21.11 27.91 -23.61
N LEU A 512 21.86 26.99 -23.02
CA LEU A 512 23.09 27.28 -22.30
C LEU A 512 24.27 26.78 -23.13
N ILE A 513 25.25 27.65 -23.40
CA ILE A 513 26.56 27.28 -23.90
C ILE A 513 27.53 27.38 -22.72
N ASN A 514 27.73 26.26 -22.03
CA ASN A 514 28.56 26.22 -20.82
C ASN A 514 30.05 26.17 -21.16
N SER A 515 30.42 25.34 -22.14
CA SER A 515 31.78 25.18 -22.65
C SER A 515 31.75 24.68 -24.10
N PRO A 516 32.91 24.57 -24.78
CA PRO A 516 33.00 24.06 -26.16
C PRO A 516 32.39 22.67 -26.36
N THR A 517 32.42 21.84 -25.32
CA THR A 517 31.95 20.45 -25.34
C THR A 517 30.66 20.23 -24.54
N SER A 518 30.15 21.27 -23.87
CA SER A 518 29.00 21.20 -22.97
C SER A 518 28.04 22.33 -23.28
N TYR A 519 27.11 22.12 -24.19
CA TYR A 519 26.11 23.11 -24.56
C TYR A 519 24.79 22.47 -24.96
N SER A 520 23.69 23.23 -24.83
CA SER A 520 22.35 22.75 -25.14
C SER A 520 22.19 22.50 -26.64
N GLN A 521 21.52 21.39 -26.98
CA GLN A 521 21.18 21.00 -28.34
C GLN A 521 19.72 20.55 -28.39
N ILE A 522 18.95 21.16 -29.29
CA ILE A 522 17.58 20.76 -29.62
C ILE A 522 17.56 20.26 -31.06
N ASN A 523 17.33 18.97 -31.25
CA ASN A 523 17.35 18.32 -32.56
C ASN A 523 15.93 17.95 -32.99
N ILE A 524 15.49 18.43 -34.14
CA ILE A 524 14.15 18.22 -34.68
C ILE A 524 14.30 17.63 -36.07
N THR A 525 13.62 16.52 -36.37
CA THR A 525 13.74 15.84 -37.68
C THR A 525 12.51 16.01 -38.57
N GLY A 526 11.38 16.48 -38.04
CA GLY A 526 10.17 16.80 -38.78
C GLY A 526 9.97 18.31 -38.97
N SER A 527 8.80 18.72 -39.47
CA SER A 527 8.51 20.13 -39.74
C SER A 527 8.72 21.02 -38.51
N PHE A 528 9.25 22.23 -38.71
CA PHE A 528 9.57 23.15 -37.63
C PHE A 528 8.75 24.44 -37.74
N ASN A 529 7.76 24.61 -36.87
CA ASN A 529 6.95 25.82 -36.77
C ASN A 529 7.14 26.47 -35.39
N PHE A 530 8.07 27.39 -35.29
CA PHE A 530 8.37 28.13 -34.06
C PHE A 530 7.96 29.59 -34.20
N LEU A 531 7.15 30.07 -33.25
CA LEU A 531 6.65 31.45 -33.21
C LEU A 531 7.20 32.25 -32.02
N GLY A 532 8.03 31.62 -31.18
CA GLY A 532 8.48 32.13 -29.89
C GLY A 532 9.81 32.88 -29.91
N THR A 533 10.48 32.91 -28.75
CA THR A 533 11.80 33.55 -28.56
C THR A 533 12.88 32.52 -28.18
N VAL A 534 14.08 32.63 -28.74
CA VAL A 534 15.25 31.85 -28.31
C VAL A 534 16.10 32.69 -27.36
N ASN A 535 16.37 32.15 -26.17
CA ASN A 535 17.23 32.76 -25.17
C ASN A 535 18.53 31.96 -25.04
N VAL A 536 19.65 32.57 -25.41
CA VAL A 536 20.97 31.95 -25.36
C VAL A 536 21.79 32.59 -24.26
N ARG A 537 22.23 31.79 -23.29
CA ARG A 537 23.22 32.17 -22.29
C ARG A 537 24.56 31.56 -22.65
N ILE A 538 25.62 32.35 -22.61
CA ILE A 538 26.99 31.91 -22.88
C ILE A 538 27.83 32.15 -21.64
N ASN A 539 28.46 31.08 -21.13
CA ASN A 539 29.41 31.16 -20.04
C ASN A 539 30.80 31.48 -20.56
N GLN A 540 31.66 32.03 -19.70
CA GLN A 540 33.00 32.50 -20.06
C GLN A 540 33.84 31.41 -20.76
N ASP A 541 33.75 30.16 -20.29
CA ASP A 541 34.54 29.04 -20.83
C ASP A 541 34.16 28.67 -22.27
N ALA A 542 33.00 29.12 -22.76
CA ALA A 542 32.53 28.90 -24.12
C ALA A 542 32.97 29.98 -25.12
N LEU A 543 33.67 31.03 -24.67
CA LEU A 543 34.07 32.17 -25.50
C LEU A 543 35.34 31.90 -26.32
N ILE A 544 35.29 30.86 -27.17
CA ILE A 544 36.39 30.53 -28.08
C ILE A 544 36.19 31.24 -29.42
N PRO A 545 37.14 32.08 -29.88
CA PRO A 545 37.08 32.73 -31.18
C PRO A 545 36.85 31.74 -32.32
N ASN A 546 35.99 32.12 -33.28
CA ASN A 546 35.58 31.32 -34.43
C ASN A 546 34.85 30.00 -34.12
N GLN A 547 34.58 29.68 -32.86
CA GLN A 547 33.80 28.51 -32.51
C GLN A 547 32.34 28.69 -32.94
N VAL A 548 31.79 27.65 -33.59
CA VAL A 548 30.39 27.58 -34.00
C VAL A 548 29.67 26.56 -33.14
N TYR A 549 28.58 26.98 -32.51
CA TYR A 549 27.71 26.15 -31.69
C TYR A 549 26.40 25.90 -32.42
N LYS A 550 26.15 24.65 -32.83
CA LYS A 550 24.88 24.24 -33.42
C LYS A 550 23.86 23.98 -32.33
N ILE A 551 22.97 24.92 -32.07
CA ILE A 551 22.11 24.92 -30.89
C ILE A 551 20.71 24.39 -31.17
N ILE A 552 20.20 24.55 -32.40
CA ILE A 552 18.92 23.98 -32.84
C ILE A 552 19.10 23.42 -34.25
N ASN A 553 18.74 22.17 -34.47
CA ASN A 553 18.78 21.50 -35.78
C ASN A 553 17.34 21.18 -36.22
N TYR A 554 16.97 21.49 -37.47
CA TYR A 554 15.60 21.30 -37.98
C TYR A 554 15.56 21.21 -39.52
N PRO A 555 14.72 20.37 -40.14
CA PRO A 555 14.68 20.25 -41.60
C PRO A 555 14.00 21.45 -42.29
N GLY A 556 14.68 22.02 -43.30
CA GLY A 556 14.11 22.95 -44.28
C GLY A 556 13.84 24.36 -43.77
N GLN A 557 13.72 25.30 -44.71
CA GLN A 557 13.41 26.69 -44.39
C GLN A 557 11.95 26.83 -43.92
N SER A 558 11.75 26.98 -42.61
CA SER A 558 10.51 27.59 -42.13
C SER A 558 10.61 29.10 -42.39
N SER A 559 9.62 29.66 -43.06
CA SER A 559 9.54 31.05 -43.52
C SER A 559 9.62 32.12 -42.41
N TYR A 560 9.80 31.69 -41.15
CA TYR A 560 9.72 32.49 -39.93
C TYR A 560 10.86 32.18 -38.93
N SER A 561 11.94 31.54 -39.40
CA SER A 561 12.77 30.64 -38.59
C SER A 561 13.17 31.12 -37.19
N PHE A 562 13.60 32.38 -36.98
CA PHE A 562 13.87 32.90 -35.63
C PHE A 562 13.75 34.43 -35.59
N ASN A 563 12.53 34.95 -35.40
CA ASN A 563 12.33 36.41 -35.38
C ASN A 563 12.90 37.09 -34.11
N ASN A 564 12.99 36.35 -33.00
CA ASN A 564 13.46 36.87 -31.71
C ASN A 564 14.51 35.93 -31.10
N VAL A 565 15.78 36.33 -31.17
CA VAL A 565 16.89 35.65 -30.48
C VAL A 565 17.58 36.64 -29.56
N THR A 566 17.66 36.31 -28.27
CA THR A 566 18.35 37.11 -27.26
C THR A 566 19.59 36.35 -26.79
N VAL A 567 20.76 37.01 -26.83
CA VAL A 567 22.03 36.43 -26.38
C VAL A 567 22.57 37.21 -25.19
N VAL A 568 22.90 36.50 -24.11
CA VAL A 568 23.46 37.08 -22.87
C VAL A 568 24.77 36.38 -22.53
N PHE A 569 25.81 37.18 -22.29
CA PHE A 569 27.11 36.73 -21.82
C PHE A 569 27.17 36.84 -20.30
N THR A 570 27.56 35.77 -19.62
CA THR A 570 27.75 35.82 -18.16
C THR A 570 29.22 35.95 -17.81
N ASN A 571 29.51 36.94 -16.95
CA ASN A 571 30.85 37.38 -16.57
C ASN A 571 31.72 37.78 -17.76
N SER A 572 31.32 38.84 -18.48
CA SER A 572 32.30 39.59 -19.27
C SER A 572 33.37 40.10 -18.30
N PRO A 573 34.66 39.76 -18.45
CA PRO A 573 35.70 40.18 -17.53
C PRO A 573 35.62 41.70 -17.37
N SER A 574 35.52 42.15 -16.11
CA SER A 574 35.24 43.52 -15.68
C SER A 574 36.35 44.54 -15.99
N SER A 575 37.14 44.33 -17.04
CA SER A 575 38.27 45.19 -17.41
C SER A 575 38.46 45.41 -18.91
N THR A 576 37.59 44.88 -19.79
CA THR A 576 37.72 45.14 -21.24
C THR A 576 36.46 45.80 -21.79
N THR A 577 36.59 47.09 -22.09
CA THR A 577 35.58 48.02 -22.64
C THR A 577 35.14 47.73 -24.09
N GLU A 578 35.45 46.56 -24.64
CA GLU A 578 35.14 46.20 -26.03
C GLU A 578 34.19 44.99 -26.05
N PRO A 579 32.99 45.11 -26.66
CA PRO A 579 32.00 44.05 -26.65
C PRO A 579 32.47 42.85 -27.49
N LEU A 580 32.41 41.66 -26.90
CA LEU A 580 32.49 40.40 -27.65
C LEU A 580 31.39 40.41 -28.71
N SER A 581 31.75 40.18 -29.98
CA SER A 581 30.78 40.09 -31.07
C SER A 581 30.41 38.63 -31.35
N TYR A 582 29.13 38.41 -31.63
CA TYR A 582 28.60 37.12 -32.07
C TYR A 582 27.88 37.30 -33.40
N SER A 583 27.75 36.22 -34.15
CA SER A 583 26.88 36.15 -35.32
C SER A 583 25.94 34.96 -35.19
N LEU A 584 24.66 35.17 -35.54
CA LEU A 584 23.69 34.09 -35.69
C LEU A 584 23.75 33.61 -37.14
N ILE A 585 23.96 32.31 -37.31
CA ILE A 585 23.96 31.65 -38.60
C ILE A 585 22.67 30.84 -38.65
N SER A 586 21.66 31.40 -39.33
CA SER A 586 20.44 30.67 -39.69
C SER A 586 20.48 30.37 -41.19
N ASN A 587 20.01 29.18 -41.59
CA ASN A 587 19.66 28.81 -42.98
C ASN A 587 20.74 28.20 -43.89
N ALA A 588 22.01 28.08 -43.48
CA ALA A 588 23.04 27.47 -44.34
C ALA A 588 22.98 25.92 -44.37
N ASP A 589 22.53 25.31 -43.27
CA ASP A 589 22.62 23.85 -43.06
C ASP A 589 21.44 23.29 -42.25
N ASN A 590 20.26 23.93 -42.33
CA ASN A 590 19.08 23.47 -41.57
C ASN A 590 19.32 23.51 -40.04
N SER A 591 20.00 24.55 -39.57
CA SER A 591 20.26 24.80 -38.16
C SER A 591 20.18 26.29 -37.79
N LEU A 592 19.95 26.55 -36.50
CA LEU A 592 20.36 27.77 -35.83
C LEU A 592 21.70 27.52 -35.16
N SER A 593 22.71 28.24 -35.60
CA SER A 593 24.04 28.20 -35.03
C SER A 593 24.46 29.56 -34.49
N LEU A 594 25.24 29.57 -33.41
CA LEU A 594 25.86 30.77 -32.86
C LEU A 594 27.37 30.69 -33.06
N LYS A 595 27.93 31.67 -33.77
CA LYS A 595 29.38 31.81 -33.95
C LYS A 595 29.91 32.91 -33.04
N ILE A 596 30.94 32.59 -32.26
CA ILE A 596 31.76 33.58 -31.55
C ILE A 596 32.74 34.16 -32.57
N ASN A 597 32.70 35.46 -32.82
CA ASN A 597 33.58 36.06 -33.80
C ASN A 597 34.98 36.24 -33.20
N GLU A 598 35.99 36.19 -34.07
CA GLU A 598 37.32 36.67 -33.68
C GLU A 598 37.25 38.13 -33.28
N ARG A 599 38.06 38.47 -32.28
CA ARG A 599 38.28 39.85 -31.91
C ARG A 599 38.90 40.53 -33.13
N GLU A 600 38.17 41.45 -33.76
CA GLU A 600 38.80 42.36 -34.71
C GLU A 600 39.79 43.19 -33.89
N THR A 601 41.08 42.82 -33.94
CA THR A 601 42.14 43.73 -33.54
C THR A 601 42.15 44.83 -34.57
N THR A 602 41.40 45.90 -34.31
CA THR A 602 41.51 47.14 -35.05
C THR A 602 42.93 47.68 -34.85
N GLN A 603 43.85 47.29 -35.72
CA GLN A 603 44.93 48.19 -36.09
C GLN A 603 44.26 49.38 -36.78
N SER A 604 44.11 50.45 -36.01
CA SER A 604 43.70 51.77 -36.49
C SER A 604 44.43 52.13 -37.78
N LYS A 605 43.73 51.99 -38.91
CA LYS A 605 43.90 52.89 -40.05
C LYS A 605 42.59 53.62 -40.24
N SER A 606 42.59 54.82 -39.69
CA SER A 606 41.63 55.88 -39.93
C SER A 606 41.33 56.03 -41.41
N SER A 607 40.09 55.75 -41.81
CA SER A 607 39.43 56.47 -42.88
C SER A 607 37.93 56.57 -42.57
N ASN A 608 37.48 57.81 -42.38
CA ASN A 608 36.09 58.20 -42.19
C ASN A 608 35.16 57.60 -43.25
N ASN A 609 34.01 57.05 -42.84
CA ASN A 609 32.68 57.64 -43.10
C ASN A 609 31.53 56.75 -42.58
N ASN A 610 30.76 57.34 -41.65
CA ASN A 610 29.31 57.28 -41.42
C ASN A 610 28.52 56.02 -41.83
N ASN A 611 28.10 55.24 -40.82
CA ASN A 611 26.69 54.97 -40.47
C ASN A 611 26.61 53.70 -39.61
N LEU A 612 26.40 53.85 -38.30
CA LEU A 612 25.54 52.93 -37.54
C LEU A 612 25.09 53.62 -36.26
N ALA A 613 23.77 53.76 -36.11
CA ALA A 613 23.15 54.30 -34.94
C ALA A 613 23.42 53.38 -33.74
N ILE A 614 24.15 53.92 -32.78
CA ILE A 614 24.35 53.38 -31.45
C ILE A 614 23.01 53.54 -30.69
N ILE A 615 22.29 52.44 -30.44
CA ILE A 615 21.27 52.41 -29.38
C ILE A 615 21.99 52.03 -28.09
N LEU A 616 22.42 53.05 -27.36
CA LEU A 616 22.95 52.94 -26.00
C LEU A 616 21.82 52.53 -25.02
N THR A 617 22.02 51.39 -24.37
CA THR A 617 21.74 51.12 -22.96
C THR A 617 20.84 52.11 -22.20
N VAL A 618 19.52 51.88 -22.23
CA VAL A 618 18.58 52.31 -21.17
C VAL A 618 17.63 51.17 -20.74
N SER A 619 17.62 50.03 -21.43
CA SER A 619 16.72 48.89 -21.13
C SER A 619 17.12 48.04 -19.92
N GLY A 620 18.37 48.09 -19.47
CA GLY A 620 18.85 47.29 -18.33
C GLY A 620 18.25 47.70 -16.97
N ALA A 621 18.07 49.01 -16.75
CA ALA A 621 17.48 49.52 -15.51
C ALA A 621 15.95 49.39 -15.49
N ALA A 622 15.29 49.47 -16.66
CA ALA A 622 13.85 49.26 -16.78
C ALA A 622 13.44 47.78 -16.60
N PHE A 623 14.24 46.83 -17.11
CA PHE A 623 13.94 45.41 -16.96
C PHE A 623 14.22 44.90 -15.53
N LEU A 624 15.28 45.40 -14.88
CA LEU A 624 15.55 45.08 -13.47
C LEU A 624 14.51 45.71 -12.54
N SER A 625 14.02 46.92 -12.83
CA SER A 625 12.93 47.54 -12.06
C SER A 625 11.57 46.88 -12.29
N ILE A 626 11.28 46.35 -13.48
CA ILE A 626 10.10 45.51 -13.73
C ILE A 626 10.21 44.16 -12.99
N LEU A 627 11.37 43.49 -13.00
CA LEU A 627 11.57 42.24 -12.24
C LEU A 627 11.47 42.47 -10.73
N VAL A 628 12.05 43.55 -10.20
CA VAL A 628 11.95 43.92 -8.78
C VAL A 628 10.52 44.34 -8.42
N ALA A 629 9.81 45.08 -9.27
CA ALA A 629 8.40 45.44 -9.06
C ALA A 629 7.48 44.21 -9.12
N THR A 630 7.75 43.25 -10.01
CA THR A 630 6.97 42.01 -10.12
C THR A 630 7.25 41.09 -8.94
N ALA A 631 8.50 40.96 -8.50
CA ALA A 631 8.87 40.24 -7.29
C ALA A 631 8.26 40.89 -6.03
N PHE A 632 8.27 42.22 -5.95
CA PHE A 632 7.64 42.98 -4.87
C PHE A 632 6.11 42.86 -4.88
N PHE A 633 5.47 42.83 -6.06
CA PHE A 633 4.03 42.63 -6.20
C PHE A 633 3.61 41.20 -5.81
N ILE A 634 4.39 40.19 -6.20
CA ILE A 634 4.19 38.78 -5.78
C ILE A 634 4.40 38.64 -4.27
N TYR A 635 5.44 39.28 -3.72
CA TYR A 635 5.69 39.29 -2.27
C TYR A 635 4.55 39.98 -1.51
N LYS A 636 4.10 41.18 -1.95
CA LYS A 636 2.99 41.93 -1.33
C LYS A 636 1.68 41.15 -1.37
N LYS A 637 1.37 40.49 -2.51
CA LYS A 637 0.17 39.66 -2.66
C LYS A 637 0.19 38.41 -1.77
N ARG A 638 1.37 37.83 -1.52
CA ARG A 638 1.55 36.72 -0.55
C ARG A 638 1.47 37.18 0.91
N SER A 639 1.97 38.36 1.24
CA SER A 639 1.83 38.92 2.60
C SER A 639 0.41 39.37 2.94
N SER A 640 -0.38 39.82 1.96
CA SER A 640 -1.79 40.21 2.18
C SER A 640 -2.74 39.01 2.31
N THR A 641 -2.36 37.83 1.84
CA THR A 641 -3.12 36.58 2.03
C THR A 641 -2.78 35.86 3.34
N LEU A 642 -1.76 36.32 4.06
CA LEU A 642 -1.32 35.76 5.34
C LEU A 642 -1.75 36.59 6.55
N ASN A 643 -2.57 37.63 6.35
CA ASN A 643 -2.94 38.56 7.43
C ASN A 643 -4.45 38.88 7.51
N ILE A 644 -5.30 37.92 7.17
CA ILE A 644 -6.73 37.95 7.50
C ILE A 644 -7.08 36.60 8.14
N ASP A 645 -7.79 36.69 9.26
CA ASP A 645 -8.26 35.64 10.18
C ASP A 645 -7.31 35.13 11.28
N ILE A 646 -6.72 36.07 12.03
CA ILE A 646 -6.63 35.95 13.50
C ILE A 646 -6.96 37.31 14.12
N ASP A 647 -8.22 37.74 14.04
CA ASP A 647 -8.90 38.51 15.10
C ASP A 647 -10.28 38.94 14.60
N GLN A 648 -11.33 38.22 15.05
CA GLN A 648 -12.65 38.73 15.44
C GLN A 648 -13.66 37.57 15.53
N SER A 649 -13.59 36.81 16.61
CA SER A 649 -14.77 36.09 17.12
C SER A 649 -14.73 36.01 18.65
N ASN A 650 -14.76 37.18 19.29
CA ASN A 650 -15.10 37.32 20.70
C ASN A 650 -15.81 38.66 20.90
N GLN A 651 -17.12 38.69 20.66
CA GLN A 651 -18.10 39.40 21.50
C GLN A 651 -19.53 39.26 20.96
N HIS A 652 -20.39 38.71 21.83
CA HIS A 652 -21.83 38.94 21.95
C HIS A 652 -22.75 38.83 20.73
N LYS A 653 -23.60 37.78 20.73
CA LYS A 653 -25.01 37.96 21.16
C LYS A 653 -25.70 36.64 21.50
N VAL A 654 -26.13 36.56 22.75
CA VAL A 654 -27.17 35.67 23.26
C VAL A 654 -28.50 36.31 22.85
N ASP A 655 -29.40 35.53 22.22
CA ASP A 655 -30.83 35.45 22.53
C ASP A 655 -31.62 34.71 21.42
N ASN A 656 -32.15 33.55 21.81
CA ASN A 656 -33.53 33.07 21.64
C ASN A 656 -34.20 32.74 20.28
N ILE A 657 -34.79 31.52 20.30
CA ILE A 657 -36.05 31.06 19.65
C ILE A 657 -35.88 30.72 18.13
N GLU A 658 -36.28 29.57 17.58
CA GLU A 658 -37.43 28.70 17.80
C GLU A 658 -37.21 27.30 17.18
N MET A 659 -37.93 26.30 17.70
CA MET A 659 -38.11 24.98 17.10
C MET A 659 -38.83 25.05 15.75
N VAL A 660 -38.34 24.34 14.72
CA VAL A 660 -39.20 23.67 13.75
C VAL A 660 -38.58 22.34 13.35
N SER A 661 -39.29 21.26 13.67
CA SER A 661 -39.09 19.92 13.14
C SER A 661 -39.49 19.86 11.67
N VAL A 662 -38.69 19.24 10.81
CA VAL A 662 -39.18 18.61 9.57
C VAL A 662 -38.46 17.29 9.38
N GLU A 663 -39.20 16.22 9.66
CA GLU A 663 -38.99 14.89 9.08
C GLU A 663 -39.01 15.00 7.56
N GLN A 664 -38.10 14.33 6.84
CA GLN A 664 -38.45 13.79 5.54
C GLN A 664 -37.62 12.56 5.18
N HIS A 665 -38.38 11.49 4.91
CA HIS A 665 -37.98 10.19 4.39
C HIS A 665 -37.17 10.29 3.10
N PHE A 666 -36.20 9.39 2.94
CA PHE A 666 -35.80 8.90 1.62
C PHE A 666 -36.03 7.40 1.53
N ALA A 667 -37.00 7.05 0.69
CA ALA A 667 -37.34 5.70 0.29
C ALA A 667 -36.47 5.25 -0.89
N TYR A 668 -35.99 4.02 -0.77
CA TYR A 668 -35.52 3.12 -1.81
C TYR A 668 -36.44 3.06 -3.04
N ARG A 669 -35.87 2.99 -4.26
CA ARG A 669 -36.25 2.01 -5.30
C ARG A 669 -35.39 2.05 -6.57
N ALA A 670 -35.24 0.84 -7.13
CA ALA A 670 -34.65 0.37 -8.38
C ALA A 670 -33.12 0.24 -8.41
#